data_AF-A0A1H3XDW4-F1
#
_entry.id   AF-A0A1H3XDW4-F1
#
_cell.length_a   1.000
_cell.length_b   1.000
_cell.length_c   1.000
_cell.angle_alpha   90.00
_cell.angle_beta   90.00
_cell.angle_gamma   90.00
#
_symmetry.space_group_name_H-M   'P 1'
#
loop_
_entity.id
_entity.type
_entity.pdbx_description
1 polymer ?
#
loop_
_entity_poly.entity_id
_entity_poly.type
_entity_poly.pdbx_seq_one_letter_code
_entity_poly.pdbx_strand_id
1 'polypeptide(L)'
;MNIRSIIKRLLPALAMLATALPAAASAPVDEARGVIARAAGGWPANVELKLVDKAPSGCDRFAVEARKGCLRIEGSSTVALCRGFYDYVSSHGYGVCTWSGSRFDLPERFPDTPRREVTSPFERRLYMNVCTFGYTSPFWGWDEWEREIDWMALHGFDMPLAPIAGEAILARVWRRMGLTDEEIGVLFTGPAHLPWMRMGNMSGLDGAPTPQWHEAQIALQHRIIDRMEALGMTPVYQGFAGFVPPAMKRIHPETTLTETKWSGFKNWMLSPLDPLFSEIGTAFVRAWEEEFGKGKYYLIDSFNEMDVPFGPKGSPERAATLRHYGETIYRSLAEANPDAVWVMQGWMFGYQRNSWDPESVRALLEGAPDGRMMILDLAVDFNNFIWRSEKSWNHLQGFFGREWIYSTVPNFGGRTALIGNLEFYANGHLEALSSPNRGRLTGYGTSPEGVESNEIVYEIIAAAGWSDDRIDLKKFLHDYSAARYGGCPEGIDRFWSGMLQSSYNECTNNARYRWQLRPYSHRMPTMGINENYYTAIEQFLACAGELGGNELYRTDAIQYAALYLASKADMLLEAANWADLYGAREEAYDCAMRIEELLLDADRLLASHPLLRLDRWSGMARKAGCTEEEKERFVGESRRLISVWGGPSLSDYSARVWSGVIRDYYVPRLNKYLEAKTDGTVFDFRTWDEQWHASHMVSRVEPFADPLAAACRLVGEARGITPAQNRRPADAVAFWSPFELTKPSVNLSFTIGWDQFEKARALRIVPIRGHEPVKVTAIRCSANRYDRAREEVSLEVGPAGGVVEIPLHKLQAPDPLSKEVTVYIRIEGKAAADNYAAVELAY
;
A
#
# COMPACT_ATOMS: atom_id res chain seq x y z
N MET A 1 -33.18 19.31 81.66
CA MET A 1 -32.95 20.39 80.66
C MET A 1 -32.78 19.74 79.29
N ASN A 2 -33.79 19.88 78.42
CA ASN A 2 -33.87 19.64 76.96
C ASN A 2 -32.95 18.55 76.35
N ILE A 3 -33.40 17.34 75.96
CA ILE A 3 -34.50 16.98 75.02
C ILE A 3 -34.65 17.96 73.85
N ARG A 4 -33.54 18.25 73.16
CA ARG A 4 -33.55 18.77 71.76
C ARG A 4 -32.17 18.71 71.06
N SER A 5 -31.13 18.17 71.71
CA SER A 5 -29.75 18.15 71.17
C SER A 5 -29.23 16.77 70.74
N ILE A 6 -29.98 15.68 70.88
CA ILE A 6 -29.48 14.31 70.61
C ILE A 6 -30.04 13.70 69.30
N ILE A 7 -31.07 14.30 68.70
CA ILE A 7 -31.72 13.79 67.45
C ILE A 7 -31.21 14.55 66.20
N LYS A 8 -29.94 14.97 66.17
CA LYS A 8 -29.33 15.60 64.97
C LYS A 8 -27.92 15.09 64.62
N ARG A 9 -27.50 13.95 65.18
CA ARG A 9 -26.17 13.36 64.86
C ARG A 9 -26.18 11.85 64.55
N LEU A 10 -27.34 11.24 64.29
CA LEU A 10 -27.44 9.78 64.05
C LEU A 10 -28.20 9.34 62.78
N LEU A 11 -28.46 10.25 61.84
CA LEU A 11 -28.82 9.89 60.46
C LEU A 11 -28.02 10.82 59.55
N PRO A 12 -26.88 10.40 58.97
CA PRO A 12 -26.81 9.22 58.10
C PRO A 12 -25.51 8.41 58.32
N ALA A 13 -25.53 7.44 59.23
CA ALA A 13 -24.53 6.36 59.28
C ALA A 13 -25.05 5.06 58.63
N LEU A 14 -26.17 5.15 57.89
CA LEU A 14 -26.84 4.03 57.22
C LEU A 14 -27.09 4.29 55.71
N ALA A 15 -26.22 5.09 55.07
CA ALA A 15 -26.24 5.32 53.62
C ALA A 15 -24.83 5.25 52.99
N MET A 16 -23.89 4.53 53.61
CA MET A 16 -22.60 4.14 53.00
C MET A 16 -22.51 2.62 52.80
N LEU A 17 -23.63 2.01 52.39
CA LEU A 17 -23.67 0.70 51.77
C LEU A 17 -24.62 0.77 50.56
N ALA A 18 -24.32 1.71 49.66
CA ALA A 18 -24.83 1.70 48.30
C ALA A 18 -23.62 1.47 47.38
N THR A 19 -23.36 0.19 47.12
CA THR A 19 -22.82 -0.33 45.86
C THR A 19 -21.84 0.58 45.11
N ALA A 20 -20.55 0.50 45.47
CA ALA A 20 -19.49 0.71 44.49
C ALA A 20 -19.33 -0.58 43.68
N LEU A 21 -20.03 -0.65 42.55
CA LEU A 21 -19.88 -1.63 41.47
C LEU A 21 -19.93 -0.83 40.15
N PRO A 22 -19.24 -1.26 39.09
CA PRO A 22 -17.90 -0.79 38.68
C PRO A 22 -17.97 0.27 37.58
N ALA A 23 -17.47 1.48 37.84
CA ALA A 23 -17.30 2.53 36.82
C ALA A 23 -16.27 2.15 35.73
N ALA A 24 -15.41 1.14 35.98
CA ALA A 24 -14.39 0.69 35.03
C ALA A 24 -14.92 -0.28 33.95
N ALA A 25 -16.06 -0.97 34.17
CA ALA A 25 -16.59 -1.94 33.21
C ALA A 25 -17.54 -1.32 32.16
N SER A 26 -18.09 -0.12 32.44
CA SER A 26 -18.98 0.58 31.50
C SER A 26 -18.22 1.25 30.35
N ALA A 27 -17.02 1.78 30.60
CA ALA A 27 -16.26 2.53 29.60
C ALA A 27 -15.96 1.74 28.30
N PRO A 28 -15.45 0.48 28.33
CA PRO A 28 -15.21 -0.29 27.10
C PRO A 28 -16.48 -0.53 26.27
N VAL A 29 -17.62 -0.73 26.93
CA VAL A 29 -18.91 -0.97 26.28
C VAL A 29 -19.45 0.31 25.68
N ASP A 30 -19.34 1.43 26.38
CA ASP A 30 -19.77 2.75 25.90
C ASP A 30 -18.97 3.19 24.67
N GLU A 31 -17.66 2.89 24.65
CA GLU A 31 -16.81 3.16 23.49
C GLU A 31 -17.21 2.33 22.26
N ALA A 32 -17.53 1.04 22.45
CA ALA A 32 -18.06 0.20 21.38
C ALA A 32 -19.43 0.70 20.89
N ARG A 33 -20.31 1.14 21.82
CA ARG A 33 -21.59 1.79 21.45
C ARG A 33 -21.35 3.02 20.59
N GLY A 34 -20.34 3.84 20.92
CA GLY A 34 -19.98 5.03 20.15
C GLY A 34 -19.56 4.71 18.71
N VAL A 35 -18.68 3.72 18.52
CA VAL A 35 -18.28 3.23 17.18
C VAL A 35 -19.50 2.78 16.38
N ILE A 36 -20.30 1.89 16.96
CA ILE A 36 -21.47 1.30 16.30
C ILE A 36 -22.50 2.39 15.96
N ALA A 37 -22.73 3.34 16.85
CA ALA A 37 -23.67 4.42 16.62
C ALA A 37 -23.22 5.35 15.48
N ARG A 38 -21.93 5.70 15.39
CA ARG A 38 -21.43 6.51 14.27
C ARG A 38 -21.50 5.76 12.94
N ALA A 39 -21.16 4.47 12.93
CA ALA A 39 -21.21 3.65 11.72
C ALA A 39 -22.65 3.43 11.21
N ALA A 40 -23.59 3.11 12.11
CA ALA A 40 -24.98 2.83 11.76
C ALA A 40 -25.88 4.08 11.68
N GLY A 41 -25.33 5.28 11.91
CA GLY A 41 -26.11 6.53 11.95
C GLY A 41 -26.99 6.72 13.20
N GLY A 42 -26.82 5.85 14.21
CA GLY A 42 -27.51 5.89 15.49
C GLY A 42 -27.35 4.58 16.28
N TRP A 43 -27.62 4.60 17.58
CA TRP A 43 -27.58 3.38 18.39
C TRP A 43 -28.78 2.47 18.11
N PRO A 44 -28.59 1.19 17.71
CA PRO A 44 -29.70 0.27 17.49
C PRO A 44 -30.34 -0.15 18.83
N ALA A 45 -31.62 0.14 19.02
CA ALA A 45 -32.32 -0.07 20.31
C ALA A 45 -32.41 -1.55 20.75
N ASN A 46 -32.32 -2.47 19.81
CA ASN A 46 -32.43 -3.92 19.97
C ASN A 46 -31.07 -4.63 19.92
N VAL A 47 -29.98 -3.91 20.23
CA VAL A 47 -28.64 -4.48 20.40
C VAL A 47 -28.22 -4.36 21.87
N GLU A 48 -27.64 -5.42 22.41
CA GLU A 48 -27.06 -5.49 23.75
C GLU A 48 -25.57 -5.86 23.65
N LEU A 49 -24.71 -5.08 24.31
CA LEU A 49 -23.28 -5.36 24.39
C LEU A 49 -22.92 -5.80 25.80
N LYS A 50 -22.05 -6.81 25.90
CA LYS A 50 -21.57 -7.30 27.19
C LYS A 50 -20.08 -7.66 27.13
N LEU A 51 -19.30 -7.07 28.03
CA LEU A 51 -17.91 -7.44 28.20
C LEU A 51 -17.78 -8.81 28.87
N VAL A 52 -16.86 -9.64 28.38
CA VAL A 52 -16.51 -10.97 28.92
C VAL A 52 -15.01 -11.13 29.05
N ASP A 53 -14.54 -12.19 29.71
CA ASP A 53 -13.11 -12.48 29.77
C ASP A 53 -12.57 -12.94 28.41
N LYS A 54 -11.28 -12.69 28.17
CA LYS A 54 -10.53 -13.29 27.06
C LYS A 54 -10.57 -14.82 27.10
N ALA A 55 -10.21 -15.46 26.00
CA ALA A 55 -10.01 -16.90 25.99
C ALA A 55 -8.86 -17.31 26.93
N PRO A 56 -8.80 -18.57 27.42
CA PRO A 56 -7.68 -19.04 28.25
C PRO A 56 -6.30 -18.90 27.59
N SER A 57 -6.25 -18.83 26.26
CA SER A 57 -5.04 -18.54 25.48
C SER A 57 -4.54 -17.09 25.62
N GLY A 58 -5.34 -16.18 26.17
CA GLY A 58 -5.06 -14.74 26.19
C GLY A 58 -5.52 -14.00 24.92
N CYS A 59 -6.07 -14.70 23.93
CA CYS A 59 -6.59 -14.09 22.70
C CYS A 59 -8.00 -13.50 22.88
N ASP A 60 -8.31 -12.52 22.04
CA ASP A 60 -9.64 -11.93 22.01
C ASP A 60 -10.66 -12.90 21.41
N ARG A 61 -11.86 -12.87 22.00
CA ARG A 61 -13.06 -13.57 21.52
C ARG A 61 -14.28 -12.67 21.52
N PHE A 62 -15.26 -13.04 20.72
CA PHE A 62 -16.61 -12.51 20.75
C PHE A 62 -17.64 -13.64 20.61
N ALA A 63 -18.88 -13.40 21.02
CA ALA A 63 -20.01 -14.27 20.74
C ALA A 63 -21.24 -13.46 20.33
N VAL A 64 -22.02 -14.01 19.42
CA VAL A 64 -23.25 -13.39 18.91
C VAL A 64 -24.43 -14.33 19.11
N GLU A 65 -25.54 -13.81 19.60
CA GLU A 65 -26.81 -14.53 19.76
C GLU A 65 -27.95 -13.56 19.51
N ALA A 66 -28.97 -13.96 18.74
CA ALA A 66 -30.19 -13.18 18.61
C ALA A 66 -31.35 -13.98 19.21
N ARG A 67 -32.10 -13.37 20.13
CA ARG A 67 -33.30 -13.98 20.73
C ARG A 67 -34.40 -12.95 20.93
N LYS A 68 -35.63 -13.35 20.59
CA LYS A 68 -36.85 -12.55 20.80
C LYS A 68 -36.80 -11.17 20.15
N GLY A 69 -35.99 -10.98 19.11
CA GLY A 69 -35.81 -9.71 18.42
C GLY A 69 -34.63 -8.86 18.91
N CYS A 70 -33.86 -9.31 19.91
CA CYS A 70 -32.68 -8.61 20.42
C CYS A 70 -31.39 -9.34 20.02
N LEU A 71 -30.43 -8.62 19.44
CA LEU A 71 -29.09 -9.09 19.15
C LEU A 71 -28.17 -8.82 20.34
N ARG A 72 -27.62 -9.86 20.93
CA ARG A 72 -26.63 -9.78 22.00
C ARG A 72 -25.24 -10.08 21.45
N ILE A 73 -24.31 -9.17 21.72
CA ILE A 73 -22.89 -9.32 21.43
C ILE A 73 -22.13 -9.39 22.76
N GLU A 74 -21.42 -10.49 22.95
CA GLU A 74 -20.42 -10.62 24.00
C GLU A 74 -19.03 -10.41 23.39
N GLY A 75 -18.15 -9.65 24.04
CA GLY A 75 -16.81 -9.38 23.52
C GLY A 75 -15.81 -9.23 24.65
N SER A 76 -14.58 -9.67 24.42
CA SER A 76 -13.51 -9.62 25.43
C SER A 76 -12.74 -8.29 25.50
N SER A 77 -12.99 -7.42 24.53
CA SER A 77 -12.45 -6.06 24.43
C SER A 77 -13.45 -5.19 23.65
N THR A 78 -13.24 -3.87 23.65
CA THR A 78 -14.04 -2.94 22.83
C THR A 78 -13.96 -3.30 21.35
N VAL A 79 -12.77 -3.59 20.84
CA VAL A 79 -12.57 -4.07 19.45
C VAL A 79 -13.31 -5.38 19.21
N ALA A 80 -13.30 -6.34 20.14
CA ALA A 80 -14.04 -7.59 19.99
C ALA A 80 -15.57 -7.39 19.97
N LEU A 81 -16.09 -6.42 20.74
CA LEU A 81 -17.51 -6.03 20.69
C LEU A 81 -17.88 -5.44 19.32
N CYS A 82 -17.08 -4.49 18.82
CA CYS A 82 -17.27 -3.90 17.49
C CYS A 82 -17.20 -4.97 16.39
N ARG A 83 -16.18 -5.84 16.44
CA ARG A 83 -16.02 -6.94 15.50
C ARG A 83 -17.19 -7.92 15.55
N GLY A 84 -17.66 -8.31 16.74
CA GLY A 84 -18.79 -9.23 16.86
C GLY A 84 -20.08 -8.66 16.27
N PHE A 85 -20.33 -7.36 16.48
CA PHE A 85 -21.43 -6.66 15.83
C PHE A 85 -21.28 -6.67 14.29
N TYR A 86 -20.10 -6.28 13.80
CA TYR A 86 -19.83 -6.19 12.36
C TYR A 86 -19.90 -7.56 11.67
N ASP A 87 -19.36 -8.60 12.29
CA ASP A 87 -19.40 -9.99 11.81
C ASP A 87 -20.84 -10.49 11.66
N TYR A 88 -21.72 -10.21 12.64
CA TYR A 88 -23.13 -10.56 12.54
C TYR A 88 -23.84 -9.78 11.43
N VAL A 89 -23.67 -8.46 11.39
CA VAL A 89 -24.33 -7.57 10.42
C VAL A 89 -23.94 -7.89 8.98
N SER A 90 -22.65 -8.09 8.72
CA SER A 90 -22.14 -8.43 7.39
C SER A 90 -22.59 -9.83 6.95
N SER A 91 -22.44 -10.86 7.79
CA SER A 91 -22.81 -12.23 7.43
C SER A 91 -24.31 -12.47 7.22
N HIS A 92 -25.17 -11.56 7.70
CA HIS A 92 -26.63 -11.63 7.53
C HIS A 92 -27.17 -10.63 6.50
N GLY A 93 -26.31 -9.95 5.74
CA GLY A 93 -26.71 -9.04 4.67
C GLY A 93 -27.25 -7.69 5.14
N TYR A 94 -27.06 -7.33 6.41
CA TYR A 94 -27.60 -6.09 6.98
C TYR A 94 -26.71 -4.88 6.72
N GLY A 95 -25.41 -5.05 6.47
CA GLY A 95 -24.56 -3.88 6.27
C GLY A 95 -23.07 -4.11 6.16
N VAL A 96 -22.38 -3.08 5.70
CA VAL A 96 -20.91 -2.98 5.60
C VAL A 96 -20.46 -1.56 5.96
N CYS A 97 -19.20 -1.42 6.37
CA CYS A 97 -18.58 -0.13 6.64
C CYS A 97 -17.26 -0.04 5.86
N THR A 98 -17.27 0.65 4.72
CA THR A 98 -16.09 0.78 3.85
C THR A 98 -15.78 2.25 3.54
N TRP A 99 -14.63 2.52 2.92
CA TRP A 99 -14.17 3.89 2.66
C TRP A 99 -15.05 4.63 1.65
N SER A 100 -15.56 3.92 0.64
CA SER A 100 -16.43 4.45 -0.41
C SER A 100 -17.86 4.71 0.09
N GLY A 101 -18.24 4.11 1.22
CA GLY A 101 -19.49 4.38 1.91
C GLY A 101 -19.87 3.24 2.85
N SER A 102 -20.96 3.42 3.58
CA SER A 102 -21.46 2.43 4.53
C SER A 102 -22.96 2.21 4.33
N ARG A 103 -23.42 1.01 4.65
CA ARG A 103 -24.83 0.62 4.65
C ARG A 103 -25.12 -0.13 5.94
N PHE A 104 -26.22 0.20 6.62
CA PHE A 104 -26.70 -0.51 7.82
C PHE A 104 -28.23 -0.54 7.83
N ASP A 105 -28.82 -1.54 7.18
CA ASP A 105 -30.25 -1.80 7.15
C ASP A 105 -30.61 -2.84 8.22
N LEU A 106 -30.55 -2.42 9.48
CA LEU A 106 -30.79 -3.29 10.63
C LEU A 106 -32.31 -3.54 10.81
N PRO A 107 -32.75 -4.78 11.08
CA PRO A 107 -34.17 -5.07 11.32
C PRO A 107 -34.61 -4.52 12.69
N GLU A 108 -35.87 -4.07 12.78
CA GLU A 108 -36.47 -3.68 14.06
C GLU A 108 -36.47 -4.83 15.08
N ARG A 109 -36.50 -6.08 14.60
CA ARG A 109 -36.41 -7.29 15.40
C ARG A 109 -35.50 -8.29 14.71
N PHE A 110 -34.38 -8.61 15.33
CA PHE A 110 -33.44 -9.62 14.81
C PHE A 110 -34.05 -11.03 14.83
N PRO A 111 -33.93 -11.81 13.74
CA PRO A 111 -34.35 -13.21 13.72
C PRO A 111 -33.59 -14.04 14.75
N ASP A 112 -34.27 -15.01 15.38
CA ASP A 112 -33.64 -15.87 16.37
C ASP A 112 -32.47 -16.63 15.74
N THR A 113 -31.27 -16.40 16.29
CA THR A 113 -29.99 -16.96 15.82
C THR A 113 -29.28 -17.60 17.00
N PRO A 114 -28.85 -18.88 16.91
CA PRO A 114 -28.19 -19.55 18.02
C PRO A 114 -26.86 -18.86 18.37
N ARG A 115 -26.44 -19.00 19.63
CA ARG A 115 -25.16 -18.46 20.10
C ARG A 115 -24.00 -19.08 19.30
N ARG A 116 -23.21 -18.24 18.64
CA ARG A 116 -21.93 -18.59 17.99
C ARG A 116 -20.81 -17.81 18.67
N GLU A 117 -19.73 -18.49 19.04
CA GLU A 117 -18.52 -17.88 19.63
C GLU A 117 -17.37 -18.00 18.63
N VAL A 118 -16.56 -16.95 18.52
CA VAL A 118 -15.37 -16.87 17.67
C VAL A 118 -14.21 -16.40 18.54
N THR A 119 -13.09 -17.09 18.46
CA THR A 119 -11.83 -16.71 19.13
C THR A 119 -10.77 -16.49 18.07
N SER A 120 -10.10 -15.35 18.09
CA SER A 120 -8.97 -15.13 17.18
C SER A 120 -7.82 -16.07 17.58
N PRO A 121 -7.12 -16.70 16.62
CA PRO A 121 -5.90 -17.43 16.92
C PRO A 121 -4.69 -16.50 17.18
N PHE A 122 -4.89 -15.18 17.07
CA PHE A 122 -3.85 -14.17 17.18
C PHE A 122 -4.10 -13.23 18.37
N GLU A 123 -3.04 -12.89 19.10
CA GLU A 123 -3.11 -11.93 20.20
C GLU A 123 -3.27 -10.49 19.70
N ARG A 124 -2.76 -10.19 18.50
CA ARG A 124 -2.72 -8.85 17.89
C ARG A 124 -3.13 -8.86 16.42
N ARG A 125 -3.79 -7.79 15.99
CA ARG A 125 -4.13 -7.53 14.59
C ARG A 125 -3.51 -6.20 14.14
N LEU A 126 -2.41 -6.29 13.39
CA LEU A 126 -1.64 -5.15 12.87
C LEU A 126 -2.37 -4.46 11.70
N TYR A 127 -2.32 -3.13 11.67
CA TYR A 127 -2.75 -2.36 10.51
C TYR A 127 -1.82 -1.18 10.20
N MET A 128 -1.70 -0.91 8.90
CA MET A 128 -0.92 0.15 8.23
C MET A 128 0.56 -0.16 7.98
N ASN A 129 1.03 0.35 6.84
CA ASN A 129 2.45 0.46 6.49
C ASN A 129 2.95 1.86 6.88
N VAL A 130 4.27 2.03 7.03
CA VAL A 130 4.86 3.37 7.12
C VAL A 130 4.53 4.22 5.88
N CYS A 131 4.43 3.60 4.69
CA CYS A 131 4.07 4.26 3.45
C CYS A 131 2.61 4.76 3.40
N THR A 132 1.69 4.19 4.21
CA THR A 132 0.29 4.64 4.27
C THR A 132 0.21 6.13 4.64
N PHE A 133 1.14 6.59 5.48
CA PHE A 133 1.29 7.97 5.92
C PHE A 133 1.82 8.92 4.85
N GLY A 134 2.15 8.43 3.66
CA GLY A 134 2.51 9.23 2.49
C GLY A 134 1.48 9.08 1.37
N TYR A 135 1.08 7.86 1.03
CA TYR A 135 0.18 7.63 -0.12
C TYR A 135 -1.31 7.78 0.20
N THR A 136 -1.72 7.82 1.47
CA THR A 136 -3.12 7.96 1.85
C THR A 136 -3.37 9.03 2.91
N SER A 137 -2.66 9.00 4.04
CA SER A 137 -2.98 9.84 5.20
C SER A 137 -2.10 11.09 5.48
N PRO A 138 -1.19 11.58 4.60
CA PRO A 138 -0.34 12.72 4.95
C PRO A 138 -1.11 14.03 5.19
N PHE A 139 -2.34 14.12 4.68
CA PHE A 139 -3.19 15.30 4.75
C PHE A 139 -4.51 15.08 5.49
N TRP A 140 -4.65 13.94 6.19
CA TRP A 140 -5.85 13.63 6.95
C TRP A 140 -5.99 14.55 8.17
N GLY A 141 -7.21 15.02 8.40
CA GLY A 141 -7.60 15.68 9.64
C GLY A 141 -8.22 14.68 10.62
N TRP A 142 -8.79 15.20 11.70
CA TRP A 142 -9.47 14.35 12.69
C TRP A 142 -10.62 13.55 12.10
N ASP A 143 -11.44 14.16 11.24
CA ASP A 143 -12.65 13.49 10.74
C ASP A 143 -12.29 12.23 9.93
N GLU A 144 -11.19 12.28 9.16
CA GLU A 144 -10.65 11.11 8.47
C GLU A 144 -10.13 10.07 9.45
N TRP A 145 -9.35 10.48 10.45
CA TRP A 145 -8.78 9.57 11.45
C TRP A 145 -9.85 8.91 12.35
N GLU A 146 -10.89 9.63 12.75
CA GLU A 146 -11.99 9.07 13.55
C GLU A 146 -12.71 7.96 12.79
N ARG A 147 -13.01 8.19 11.50
CA ARG A 147 -13.61 7.18 10.62
C ARG A 147 -12.69 5.98 10.44
N GLU A 148 -11.39 6.20 10.24
CA GLU A 148 -10.43 5.10 10.07
C GLU A 148 -10.29 4.27 11.35
N ILE A 149 -10.23 4.91 12.53
CA ILE A 149 -10.12 4.20 13.81
C ILE A 149 -11.40 3.43 14.14
N ASP A 150 -12.58 3.99 13.81
CA ASP A 150 -13.84 3.26 13.92
C ASP A 150 -13.89 2.07 12.95
N TRP A 151 -13.40 2.24 11.71
CA TRP A 151 -13.24 1.16 10.75
C TRP A 151 -12.30 0.07 11.30
N MET A 152 -11.14 0.43 11.85
CA MET A 152 -10.21 -0.52 12.49
C MET A 152 -10.92 -1.35 13.57
N ALA A 153 -11.70 -0.70 14.45
CA ALA A 153 -12.41 -1.39 15.52
C ALA A 153 -13.48 -2.36 15.01
N LEU A 154 -14.28 -1.97 14.01
CA LEU A 154 -15.26 -2.85 13.37
C LEU A 154 -14.60 -4.04 12.67
N HIS A 155 -13.43 -3.83 12.09
CA HIS A 155 -12.68 -4.86 11.37
C HIS A 155 -11.82 -5.73 12.28
N GLY A 156 -11.67 -5.35 13.55
CA GLY A 156 -10.97 -6.13 14.55
C GLY A 156 -9.46 -5.82 14.63
N PHE A 157 -8.98 -4.77 13.99
CA PHE A 157 -7.60 -4.30 14.12
C PHE A 157 -7.40 -3.62 15.48
N ASP A 158 -6.31 -3.96 16.17
CA ASP A 158 -5.99 -3.42 17.50
C ASP A 158 -4.54 -2.99 17.67
N MET A 159 -3.71 -3.11 16.64
CA MET A 159 -2.31 -2.70 16.68
C MET A 159 -1.95 -1.83 15.46
N PRO A 160 -2.53 -0.62 15.34
CA PRO A 160 -2.21 0.28 14.24
C PRO A 160 -0.84 0.95 14.40
N LEU A 161 -0.18 1.32 13.30
CA LEU A 161 0.93 2.26 13.36
C LEU A 161 0.43 3.67 13.69
N ALA A 162 1.19 4.43 14.48
CA ALA A 162 0.89 5.81 14.86
C ALA A 162 2.17 6.68 14.93
N PRO A 163 2.85 6.96 13.80
CA PRO A 163 4.10 7.73 13.75
C PRO A 163 3.89 9.26 13.70
N ILE A 164 2.65 9.75 13.76
CA ILE A 164 2.32 11.17 13.54
C ILE A 164 2.99 12.02 14.63
N ALA A 165 3.38 13.24 14.26
CA ALA A 165 4.16 14.17 15.09
C ALA A 165 5.59 13.72 15.43
N GLY A 166 6.10 12.60 14.90
CA GLY A 166 7.49 12.17 15.09
C GLY A 166 8.51 13.26 14.73
N GLU A 167 8.27 14.02 13.66
CA GLU A 167 9.10 15.17 13.26
C GLU A 167 9.12 16.27 14.32
N ALA A 168 7.98 16.56 14.95
CA ALA A 168 7.88 17.60 15.96
C ALA A 168 8.69 17.21 17.21
N ILE A 169 8.65 15.93 17.61
CA ILE A 169 9.45 15.41 18.72
C ILE A 169 10.94 15.42 18.38
N LEU A 170 11.33 15.00 17.16
CA LEU A 170 12.72 15.07 16.71
C LEU A 170 13.24 16.52 16.71
N ALA A 171 12.47 17.45 16.16
CA ALA A 171 12.83 18.87 16.15
C ALA A 171 13.02 19.42 17.57
N ARG A 172 12.14 19.03 18.52
CA ARG A 172 12.25 19.40 19.93
C ARG A 172 13.55 18.88 20.55
N VAL A 173 13.90 17.61 20.30
CA VAL A 173 15.16 17.01 20.79
C VAL A 173 16.36 17.74 20.22
N TRP A 174 16.43 17.93 18.90
CA TRP A 174 17.58 18.58 18.26
C TRP A 174 17.74 20.06 18.64
N ARG A 175 16.64 20.79 18.88
CA ARG A 175 16.71 22.15 19.45
C ARG A 175 17.34 22.15 20.84
N ARG A 176 16.95 21.21 21.72
CA ARG A 176 17.55 21.06 23.06
C ARG A 176 19.05 20.75 22.96
N MET A 177 19.50 20.08 21.90
CA MET A 177 20.92 19.82 21.62
C MET A 177 21.65 21.00 20.96
N GLY A 178 20.94 22.06 20.55
CA GLY A 178 21.52 23.28 20.02
C GLY A 178 21.51 23.43 18.49
N LEU A 179 20.72 22.64 17.76
CA LEU A 179 20.44 22.90 16.34
C LEU A 179 19.37 23.99 16.15
N THR A 180 19.50 24.76 15.08
CA THR A 180 18.52 25.76 14.64
C THR A 180 17.43 25.12 13.77
N ASP A 181 16.30 25.82 13.60
CA ASP A 181 15.21 25.34 12.73
C ASP A 181 15.62 25.19 11.27
N GLU A 182 16.48 26.08 10.77
CA GLU A 182 17.02 25.99 9.40
C GLU A 182 17.88 24.73 9.23
N GLU A 183 18.73 24.43 10.22
CA GLU A 183 19.57 23.22 10.22
C GLU A 183 18.75 21.93 10.31
N ILE A 184 17.68 21.92 11.12
CA ILE A 184 16.75 20.80 11.22
C ILE A 184 15.99 20.62 9.90
N GLY A 185 15.54 21.74 9.30
CA GLY A 185 14.75 21.75 8.08
C GLY A 185 15.46 21.18 6.85
N VAL A 186 16.81 21.10 6.85
CA VAL A 186 17.59 20.42 5.80
C VAL A 186 17.20 18.94 5.68
N LEU A 187 16.84 18.31 6.79
CA LEU A 187 16.47 16.89 6.80
C LEU A 187 15.02 16.68 6.37
N PHE A 188 14.10 17.51 6.87
CA PHE A 188 12.66 17.30 6.70
C PHE A 188 12.19 17.49 5.25
N THR A 189 11.28 16.62 4.85
CA THR A 189 10.52 16.71 3.60
C THR A 189 9.14 17.30 3.88
N GLY A 190 8.37 17.59 2.83
CA GLY A 190 6.95 17.87 2.95
C GLY A 190 6.15 16.65 3.47
N PRO A 191 4.90 16.86 3.97
CA PRO A 191 4.10 15.82 4.62
C PRO A 191 3.91 14.53 3.83
N ALA A 192 3.71 14.62 2.52
CA ALA A 192 3.48 13.47 1.65
C ALA A 192 4.71 12.56 1.54
N HIS A 193 5.91 13.09 1.79
CA HIS A 193 7.17 12.37 1.67
C HIS A 193 7.83 12.03 3.01
N LEU A 194 7.18 12.31 4.15
CA LEU A 194 7.71 12.00 5.47
C LEU A 194 8.06 10.52 5.69
N PRO A 195 7.31 9.52 5.19
CA PRO A 195 7.67 8.11 5.39
C PRO A 195 9.09 7.78 4.93
N TRP A 196 9.50 8.23 3.74
CA TRP A 196 10.83 7.97 3.18
C TRP A 196 11.92 8.80 3.85
N MET A 197 11.56 9.92 4.46
CA MET A 197 12.47 10.68 5.31
C MET A 197 12.73 9.93 6.63
N ARG A 198 11.67 9.44 7.28
CA ARG A 198 11.77 8.63 8.52
C ARG A 198 12.56 7.33 8.32
N MET A 199 12.39 6.69 7.16
CA MET A 199 13.14 5.49 6.76
C MET A 199 14.58 5.78 6.31
N GLY A 200 14.98 7.06 6.24
CA GLY A 200 16.34 7.44 5.88
C GLY A 200 16.67 7.38 4.39
N ASN A 201 15.67 7.28 3.52
CA ASN A 201 15.83 7.19 2.09
C ASN A 201 16.10 8.56 1.45
N MET A 202 15.53 9.63 2.01
CA MET A 202 15.60 10.97 1.42
C MET A 202 15.55 12.10 2.46
N SER A 203 15.87 13.31 2.02
CA SER A 203 15.73 14.55 2.81
C SER A 203 15.36 15.74 1.92
N GLY A 204 14.68 16.75 2.48
CA GLY A 204 14.56 18.10 1.91
C GLY A 204 13.59 18.30 0.74
N LEU A 205 13.00 17.25 0.15
CA LEU A 205 12.03 17.41 -0.94
C LEU A 205 10.77 18.17 -0.47
N ASP A 206 10.36 19.18 -1.23
CA ASP A 206 9.23 20.10 -0.96
C ASP A 206 9.35 20.91 0.36
N GLY A 207 10.50 20.82 1.04
CA GLY A 207 10.86 21.63 2.20
C GLY A 207 10.13 21.27 3.51
N ALA A 208 10.67 21.75 4.63
CA ALA A 208 10.13 21.44 5.94
C ALA A 208 8.75 22.09 6.19
N PRO A 209 7.83 21.40 6.90
CA PRO A 209 6.64 22.03 7.45
C PRO A 209 6.97 23.11 8.47
N THR A 210 6.05 24.06 8.68
CA THR A 210 6.24 25.14 9.66
C THR A 210 6.14 24.63 11.11
N PRO A 211 6.65 25.38 12.10
CA PRO A 211 6.40 25.10 13.51
C PRO A 211 4.90 25.01 13.86
N GLN A 212 4.05 25.83 13.23
CA GLN A 212 2.59 25.79 13.41
C GLN A 212 2.01 24.46 12.95
N TRP A 213 2.50 23.91 11.84
CA TRP A 213 2.11 22.58 11.38
C TRP A 213 2.53 21.50 12.39
N HIS A 214 3.74 21.58 12.96
CA HIS A 214 4.18 20.65 14.01
C HIS A 214 3.25 20.65 15.23
N GLU A 215 2.84 21.83 15.71
CA GLU A 215 1.87 21.93 16.81
C GLU A 215 0.49 21.35 16.44
N ALA A 216 0.04 21.58 15.20
CA ALA A 216 -1.19 20.98 14.70
C ALA A 216 -1.12 19.44 14.63
N GLN A 217 0.03 18.88 14.24
CA GLN A 217 0.24 17.43 14.24
C GLN A 217 0.32 16.84 15.65
N ILE A 218 0.93 17.54 16.61
CA ILE A 218 0.91 17.13 18.03
C ILE A 218 -0.54 17.07 18.52
N ALA A 219 -1.31 18.13 18.30
CA ALA A 219 -2.73 18.17 18.70
C ALA A 219 -3.57 17.08 18.03
N LEU A 220 -3.31 16.79 16.75
CA LEU A 220 -3.96 15.68 16.04
C LEU A 220 -3.58 14.32 16.65
N GLN A 221 -2.29 14.10 16.92
CA GLN A 221 -1.80 12.83 17.44
C GLN A 221 -2.32 12.54 18.85
N HIS A 222 -2.47 13.55 19.71
CA HIS A 222 -3.16 13.39 21.00
C HIS A 222 -4.55 12.78 20.83
N ARG A 223 -5.37 13.34 19.94
CA ARG A 223 -6.73 12.82 19.69
C ARG A 223 -6.73 11.39 19.14
N ILE A 224 -5.75 11.06 18.30
CA ILE A 224 -5.60 9.73 17.71
C ILE A 224 -5.23 8.71 18.79
N ILE A 225 -4.23 9.00 19.62
CA ILE A 225 -3.78 8.12 20.70
C ILE A 225 -4.91 7.95 21.73
N ASP A 226 -5.53 9.04 22.19
CA ASP A 226 -6.64 8.99 23.16
C ASP A 226 -7.76 8.06 22.66
N ARG A 227 -8.10 8.16 21.36
CA ARG A 227 -9.13 7.32 20.75
C ARG A 227 -8.71 5.87 20.62
N MET A 228 -7.48 5.60 20.19
CA MET A 228 -6.94 4.24 20.11
C MET A 228 -6.92 3.58 21.49
N GLU A 229 -6.45 4.28 22.52
CA GLU A 229 -6.41 3.78 23.90
C GLU A 229 -7.80 3.56 24.50
N ALA A 230 -8.75 4.47 24.25
CA ALA A 230 -10.15 4.30 24.67
C ALA A 230 -10.79 3.03 24.08
N LEU A 231 -10.38 2.65 22.88
CA LEU A 231 -10.80 1.40 22.21
C LEU A 231 -9.98 0.17 22.64
N GLY A 232 -8.99 0.34 23.51
CA GLY A 232 -8.10 -0.73 23.96
C GLY A 232 -7.10 -1.19 22.88
N MET A 233 -6.86 -0.37 21.86
CA MET A 233 -5.82 -0.62 20.86
C MET A 233 -4.43 -0.36 21.46
N THR A 234 -3.41 -1.04 20.94
CA THR A 234 -2.00 -0.88 21.31
C THR A 234 -1.21 -0.37 20.10
N PRO A 235 -1.11 0.95 19.91
CA PRO A 235 -0.44 1.51 18.75
C PRO A 235 1.07 1.24 18.72
N VAL A 236 1.64 1.25 17.51
CA VAL A 236 3.09 1.20 17.28
C VAL A 236 3.60 2.60 16.95
N TYR A 237 4.36 3.19 17.86
CA TYR A 237 4.92 4.52 17.70
C TYR A 237 6.21 4.50 16.88
N GLN A 238 6.58 5.64 16.32
CA GLN A 238 7.90 5.81 15.71
C GLN A 238 8.98 5.78 16.80
N GLY A 239 10.12 5.16 16.52
CA GLY A 239 11.35 5.32 17.29
C GLY A 239 12.46 6.02 16.48
N PHE A 240 13.63 6.20 17.09
CA PHE A 240 14.78 6.82 16.43
C PHE A 240 15.63 5.79 15.67
N ALA A 241 15.73 5.96 14.35
CA ALA A 241 16.43 5.02 13.46
C ALA A 241 17.87 5.44 13.10
N GLY A 242 18.37 6.57 13.62
CA GLY A 242 19.75 7.03 13.40
C GLY A 242 19.94 8.15 12.38
N PHE A 243 18.88 8.60 11.71
CA PHE A 243 18.99 9.68 10.71
C PHE A 243 18.96 11.04 11.39
N VAL A 244 19.95 11.89 11.08
CA VAL A 244 20.17 13.18 11.74
C VAL A 244 20.50 14.27 10.72
N PRO A 245 20.23 15.56 11.02
CA PRO A 245 20.69 16.65 10.17
C PRO A 245 22.22 16.67 10.04
N PRO A 246 22.79 17.03 8.88
CA PRO A 246 24.24 17.10 8.70
C PRO A 246 24.90 18.12 9.64
N ALA A 247 24.14 19.14 10.06
CA ALA A 247 24.55 20.13 11.06
C ALA A 247 24.83 19.54 12.45
N MET A 248 24.48 18.28 12.72
CA MET A 248 24.88 17.57 13.93
C MET A 248 26.39 17.63 14.15
N LYS A 249 27.20 17.65 13.08
CA LYS A 249 28.66 17.80 13.16
C LYS A 249 29.14 19.15 13.73
N ARG A 250 28.28 20.18 13.76
CA ARG A 250 28.61 21.46 14.40
C ARG A 250 28.64 21.33 15.92
N ILE A 251 27.72 20.54 16.48
CA ILE A 251 27.59 20.34 17.92
C ILE A 251 28.33 19.07 18.41
N HIS A 252 28.51 18.08 17.54
CA HIS A 252 29.27 16.84 17.76
C HIS A 252 30.31 16.62 16.63
N PRO A 253 31.42 17.37 16.61
CA PRO A 253 32.42 17.31 15.52
C PRO A 253 33.16 15.98 15.41
N GLU A 254 33.20 15.19 16.48
CA GLU A 254 33.80 13.85 16.54
C GLU A 254 32.98 12.78 15.80
N THR A 255 31.68 13.01 15.63
CA THR A 255 30.76 12.04 15.05
C THR A 255 30.95 11.90 13.54
N THR A 256 30.92 10.64 13.08
CA THR A 256 30.93 10.31 11.66
C THR A 256 29.52 10.05 11.16
N LEU A 257 29.14 10.77 10.10
CA LEU A 257 27.86 10.57 9.40
C LEU A 257 28.11 9.90 8.06
N THR A 258 27.35 8.83 7.79
CA THR A 258 27.34 8.12 6.52
C THR A 258 26.26 8.73 5.63
N GLU A 259 26.62 9.16 4.42
CA GLU A 259 25.64 9.59 3.42
C GLU A 259 24.98 8.35 2.78
N THR A 260 23.67 8.20 2.96
CA THR A 260 22.87 7.16 2.29
C THR A 260 22.39 7.69 0.94
N LYS A 261 22.13 6.79 -0.02
CA LYS A 261 21.60 7.14 -1.34
C LYS A 261 20.45 6.24 -1.72
N TRP A 262 19.36 6.83 -2.21
CA TRP A 262 18.19 6.10 -2.68
C TRP A 262 17.51 6.88 -3.80
N SER A 263 17.33 6.27 -4.97
CA SER A 263 16.61 6.85 -6.11
C SER A 263 17.04 8.27 -6.57
N GLY A 264 18.29 8.67 -6.31
CA GLY A 264 18.81 10.01 -6.62
C GLY A 264 18.78 10.99 -5.45
N PHE A 265 18.14 10.62 -4.34
CA PHE A 265 18.14 11.33 -3.07
C PHE A 265 19.27 10.84 -2.17
N LYS A 266 19.50 11.62 -1.11
CA LYS A 266 20.45 11.31 -0.06
C LYS A 266 19.86 11.59 1.31
N ASN A 267 20.47 10.99 2.33
CA ASN A 267 20.22 11.28 3.75
C ASN A 267 21.53 11.06 4.53
N TRP A 268 21.55 11.36 5.83
CA TRP A 268 22.72 11.25 6.71
C TRP A 268 22.39 10.37 7.92
N MET A 269 23.14 9.27 8.04
CA MET A 269 22.97 8.28 9.08
C MET A 269 24.10 8.36 10.09
N LEU A 270 23.73 8.45 11.37
CA LEU A 270 24.61 8.21 12.50
C LEU A 270 24.85 6.72 12.64
N SER A 271 26.12 6.32 12.79
CA SER A 271 26.44 4.93 13.14
C SER A 271 25.75 4.57 14.45
N PRO A 272 25.01 3.46 14.52
CA PRO A 272 24.42 3.03 15.80
C PRO A 272 25.45 2.57 16.81
N LEU A 273 26.72 2.44 16.42
CA LEU A 273 27.83 2.20 17.35
C LEU A 273 28.40 3.51 17.94
N ASP A 274 27.96 4.67 17.46
CA ASP A 274 28.30 5.97 18.04
C ASP A 274 27.47 6.19 19.33
N PRO A 275 28.08 6.56 20.47
CA PRO A 275 27.35 6.86 21.70
C PRO A 275 26.21 7.86 21.52
N LEU A 276 26.35 8.81 20.60
CA LEU A 276 25.33 9.81 20.27
C LEU A 276 24.03 9.17 19.78
N PHE A 277 24.08 7.97 19.17
CA PHE A 277 22.88 7.26 18.75
C PHE A 277 21.99 6.91 19.94
N SER A 278 22.61 6.36 21.00
CA SER A 278 21.88 5.99 22.22
C SER A 278 21.36 7.22 22.94
N GLU A 279 22.13 8.31 22.97
CA GLU A 279 21.71 9.59 23.57
C GLU A 279 20.48 10.16 22.86
N ILE A 280 20.51 10.31 21.53
CA ILE A 280 19.39 10.83 20.76
C ILE A 280 18.18 9.91 20.84
N GLY A 281 18.37 8.59 20.72
CA GLY A 281 17.29 7.61 20.81
C GLY A 281 16.58 7.66 22.16
N THR A 282 17.35 7.71 23.25
CA THR A 282 16.81 7.85 24.61
C THR A 282 16.09 9.19 24.79
N ALA A 283 16.66 10.29 24.29
CA ALA A 283 16.06 11.61 24.37
C ALA A 283 14.75 11.70 23.58
N PHE A 284 14.69 11.07 22.41
CA PHE A 284 13.48 10.98 21.60
C PHE A 284 12.37 10.22 22.31
N VAL A 285 12.63 9.01 22.83
CA VAL A 285 11.61 8.23 23.54
C VAL A 285 11.11 8.98 24.77
N ARG A 286 12.02 9.59 25.56
CA ARG A 286 11.61 10.42 26.71
C ARG A 286 10.75 11.61 26.30
N ALA A 287 11.12 12.31 25.23
CA ALA A 287 10.34 13.45 24.74
C ALA A 287 8.99 13.03 24.16
N TRP A 288 8.92 11.87 23.52
CA TRP A 288 7.66 11.27 23.06
C TRP A 288 6.75 10.94 24.25
N GLU A 289 7.27 10.23 25.25
CA GLU A 289 6.47 9.82 26.41
C GLU A 289 6.09 10.98 27.34
N GLU A 290 6.92 12.02 27.41
CA GLU A 290 6.59 13.29 28.07
C GLU A 290 5.39 13.97 27.39
N GLU A 291 5.29 13.87 26.07
CA GLU A 291 4.19 14.46 25.31
C GLU A 291 2.94 13.58 25.32
N PHE A 292 3.05 12.32 24.89
CA PHE A 292 1.91 11.45 24.55
C PHE A 292 1.66 10.32 25.55
N GLY A 293 2.47 10.19 26.60
CA GLY A 293 2.39 9.09 27.54
C GLY A 293 3.26 7.88 27.18
N LYS A 294 3.37 6.93 28.13
CA LYS A 294 4.29 5.80 28.06
C LYS A 294 3.88 4.82 26.95
N GLY A 295 4.79 4.55 26.01
CA GLY A 295 4.52 3.63 24.92
C GLY A 295 4.93 2.18 25.22
N LYS A 296 4.37 1.24 24.46
CA LYS A 296 4.77 -0.18 24.53
C LYS A 296 5.58 -0.61 23.31
N TYR A 297 5.19 -0.19 22.12
CA TYR A 297 5.77 -0.66 20.86
C TYR A 297 6.39 0.51 20.10
N TYR A 298 7.66 0.39 19.74
CA TYR A 298 8.40 1.41 18.99
C TYR A 298 9.02 0.80 17.73
N LEU A 299 8.64 1.33 16.57
CA LEU A 299 9.16 0.94 15.28
C LEU A 299 10.51 1.62 15.02
N ILE A 300 11.58 0.83 14.89
CA ILE A 300 12.92 1.32 14.58
C ILE A 300 13.51 0.48 13.45
N ASP A 301 13.66 1.10 12.27
CA ASP A 301 14.17 0.45 11.06
C ASP A 301 15.37 1.21 10.49
N SER A 302 16.58 0.70 10.74
CA SER A 302 17.81 1.36 10.33
C SER A 302 18.45 0.80 9.06
N PHE A 303 17.84 -0.21 8.41
CA PHE A 303 18.39 -0.86 7.20
C PHE A 303 17.39 -1.01 6.05
N ASN A 304 16.25 -0.32 6.10
CA ASN A 304 15.22 -0.51 5.08
C ASN A 304 15.74 -0.17 3.68
N GLU A 305 15.82 -1.19 2.81
CA GLU A 305 16.33 -1.13 1.43
C GLU A 305 17.79 -0.62 1.28
N MET A 306 18.60 -0.73 2.34
CA MET A 306 20.02 -0.33 2.32
C MET A 306 20.94 -1.56 2.29
N ASP A 307 22.16 -1.40 1.76
CA ASP A 307 23.16 -2.47 1.79
C ASP A 307 23.75 -2.64 3.19
N VAL A 308 24.04 -3.88 3.61
CA VAL A 308 24.64 -4.17 4.92
C VAL A 308 26.15 -3.94 4.85
N PRO A 309 26.72 -2.92 5.53
CA PRO A 309 28.10 -2.52 5.31
C PRO A 309 29.14 -3.33 6.10
N PHE A 310 28.73 -4.34 6.88
CA PHE A 310 29.62 -5.02 7.84
C PHE A 310 30.13 -6.36 7.31
N GLY A 311 31.42 -6.40 6.95
CA GLY A 311 32.18 -7.62 6.68
C GLY A 311 31.63 -8.55 5.57
N PRO A 312 32.38 -9.60 5.19
CA PRO A 312 31.89 -10.61 4.28
C PRO A 312 30.79 -11.45 4.96
N LYS A 313 29.84 -11.93 4.15
CA LYS A 313 28.77 -12.84 4.57
C LYS A 313 29.34 -14.08 5.27
N GLY A 314 28.73 -14.50 6.38
CA GLY A 314 29.18 -15.65 7.17
C GLY A 314 30.44 -15.41 8.03
N SER A 315 30.97 -14.18 8.08
CA SER A 315 32.14 -13.90 8.93
C SER A 315 31.76 -13.69 10.41
N PRO A 316 32.62 -14.12 11.36
CA PRO A 316 32.43 -13.83 12.77
C PRO A 316 32.37 -12.33 13.08
N GLU A 317 33.13 -11.51 12.35
CA GLU A 317 33.13 -10.04 12.48
C GLU A 317 31.75 -9.44 12.15
N ARG A 318 31.14 -9.87 11.04
CA ARG A 318 29.79 -9.44 10.66
C ARG A 318 28.78 -9.81 11.74
N ALA A 319 28.81 -11.05 12.21
CA ALA A 319 27.89 -11.52 13.25
C ALA A 319 28.07 -10.74 14.56
N ALA A 320 29.30 -10.51 15.01
CA ALA A 320 29.58 -9.72 16.22
C ALA A 320 29.08 -8.27 16.07
N THR A 321 29.29 -7.67 14.90
CA THR A 321 28.86 -6.30 14.61
C THR A 321 27.35 -6.17 14.59
N LEU A 322 26.63 -7.09 13.93
CA LEU A 322 25.18 -7.11 13.88
C LEU A 322 24.55 -7.33 15.27
N ARG A 323 25.14 -8.19 16.10
CA ARG A 323 24.69 -8.38 17.49
C ARG A 323 24.85 -7.11 18.31
N HIS A 324 26.04 -6.51 18.28
CA HIS A 324 26.32 -5.28 19.01
C HIS A 324 25.44 -4.11 18.55
N TYR A 325 25.10 -4.10 17.25
CA TYR A 325 24.17 -3.15 16.68
C TYR A 325 22.76 -3.33 17.24
N GLY A 326 22.23 -4.57 17.25
CA GLY A 326 20.93 -4.89 17.85
C GLY A 326 20.88 -4.54 19.34
N GLU A 327 21.96 -4.82 20.09
CA GLU A 327 22.11 -4.44 21.50
C GLU A 327 22.01 -2.92 21.68
N THR A 328 22.66 -2.15 20.82
CA THR A 328 22.70 -0.69 20.95
C THR A 328 21.36 -0.05 20.62
N ILE A 329 20.67 -0.51 19.58
CA ILE A 329 19.31 -0.07 19.27
C ILE A 329 18.39 -0.35 20.46
N TYR A 330 18.37 -1.60 20.94
CA TYR A 330 17.49 -1.95 22.05
C TYR A 330 17.85 -1.19 23.33
N ARG A 331 19.13 -1.00 23.64
CA ARG A 331 19.58 -0.21 24.80
C ARG A 331 19.07 1.23 24.73
N SER A 332 19.15 1.89 23.57
CA SER A 332 18.64 3.27 23.40
C SER A 332 17.15 3.40 23.73
N LEU A 333 16.39 2.34 23.49
CA LEU A 333 14.97 2.27 23.84
C LEU A 333 14.79 1.95 25.34
N ALA A 334 15.49 0.94 25.84
CA ALA A 334 15.36 0.44 27.22
C ALA A 334 15.83 1.43 28.29
N GLU A 335 16.78 2.31 27.98
CA GLU A 335 17.26 3.37 28.88
C GLU A 335 16.21 4.48 29.12
N ALA A 336 15.29 4.67 28.17
CA ALA A 336 14.12 5.53 28.34
C ALA A 336 12.96 4.75 28.95
N ASN A 337 12.66 3.58 28.39
CA ASN A 337 11.54 2.74 28.81
C ASN A 337 11.95 1.25 28.79
N PRO A 338 12.23 0.63 29.96
CA PRO A 338 12.68 -0.76 30.04
C PRO A 338 11.59 -1.78 29.67
N ASP A 339 10.33 -1.34 29.56
CA ASP A 339 9.20 -2.18 29.17
C ASP A 339 8.91 -2.18 27.67
N ALA A 340 9.54 -1.27 26.93
CA ALA A 340 9.30 -1.12 25.51
C ALA A 340 9.78 -2.33 24.70
N VAL A 341 9.04 -2.59 23.63
CA VAL A 341 9.31 -3.64 22.64
C VAL A 341 9.75 -2.97 21.35
N TRP A 342 10.92 -3.38 20.86
CA TRP A 342 11.41 -2.96 19.55
C TRP A 342 10.62 -3.70 18.46
N VAL A 343 9.84 -2.94 17.70
CA VAL A 343 9.18 -3.43 16.48
C VAL A 343 10.09 -3.17 15.28
N MET A 344 10.23 -4.15 14.40
CA MET A 344 11.08 -4.05 13.21
C MET A 344 10.35 -4.61 11.98
N GLN A 345 10.45 -3.92 10.85
CA GLN A 345 9.96 -4.42 9.56
C GLN A 345 10.88 -5.52 9.02
N GLY A 346 10.30 -6.69 8.75
CA GLY A 346 10.98 -7.85 8.17
C GLY A 346 11.15 -7.79 6.65
N TRP A 347 10.77 -6.71 5.98
CA TRP A 347 10.83 -6.53 4.51
C TRP A 347 12.18 -6.97 3.91
N MET A 348 13.27 -6.49 4.50
CA MET A 348 14.65 -6.77 4.09
C MET A 348 15.03 -8.26 4.11
N PHE A 349 14.40 -9.08 4.96
CA PHE A 349 14.68 -10.52 5.06
C PHE A 349 14.10 -11.32 3.89
N GLY A 350 13.03 -10.81 3.27
CA GLY A 350 12.51 -11.32 2.00
C GLY A 350 13.21 -10.65 0.81
N TYR A 351 13.15 -9.32 0.76
CA TYR A 351 13.60 -8.52 -0.39
C TYR A 351 15.11 -8.61 -0.66
N GLN A 352 15.93 -8.64 0.40
CA GLN A 352 17.40 -8.70 0.33
C GLN A 352 17.94 -10.00 0.97
N ARG A 353 17.19 -11.11 0.84
CA ARG A 353 17.53 -12.42 1.44
C ARG A 353 18.96 -12.89 1.18
N ASN A 354 19.53 -12.52 0.05
CA ASN A 354 20.91 -12.89 -0.29
C ASN A 354 21.94 -12.24 0.64
N SER A 355 21.69 -11.01 1.07
CA SER A 355 22.50 -10.26 2.02
C SER A 355 22.14 -10.58 3.48
N TRP A 356 20.87 -10.95 3.72
CA TRP A 356 20.31 -11.30 5.02
C TRP A 356 20.09 -12.82 5.16
N ASP A 357 21.20 -13.55 5.31
CA ASP A 357 21.14 -14.98 5.61
C ASP A 357 20.72 -15.27 7.06
N PRO A 358 20.31 -16.52 7.38
CA PRO A 358 19.88 -16.89 8.71
C PRO A 358 20.87 -16.55 9.83
N GLU A 359 22.20 -16.62 9.60
CA GLU A 359 23.19 -16.30 10.64
C GLU A 359 23.26 -14.79 10.88
N SER A 360 23.29 -13.99 9.81
CA SER A 360 23.24 -12.52 9.90
C SER A 360 21.96 -12.04 10.58
N VAL A 361 20.81 -12.60 10.21
CA VAL A 361 19.53 -12.26 10.83
C VAL A 361 19.53 -12.66 12.30
N ARG A 362 19.92 -13.89 12.63
CA ARG A 362 20.00 -14.36 14.03
C ARG A 362 20.89 -13.44 14.87
N ALA A 363 22.06 -13.07 14.37
CA ALA A 363 22.99 -12.20 15.09
C ALA A 363 22.36 -10.85 15.44
N LEU A 364 21.67 -10.21 14.48
CA LEU A 364 20.95 -8.96 14.73
C LEU A 364 19.85 -9.15 15.79
N LEU A 365 19.01 -10.16 15.62
CA LEU A 365 17.87 -10.41 16.50
C LEU A 365 18.31 -10.80 17.92
N GLU A 366 19.44 -11.48 18.09
CA GLU A 366 20.05 -11.83 19.38
C GLU A 366 20.43 -10.60 20.22
N GLY A 367 20.57 -9.43 19.61
CA GLY A 367 20.91 -8.20 20.34
C GLY A 367 19.81 -7.67 21.27
N ALA A 368 18.56 -8.10 21.10
CA ALA A 368 17.46 -7.76 21.99
C ALA A 368 17.09 -8.92 22.93
N PRO A 369 16.73 -8.68 24.21
CA PRO A 369 16.23 -9.73 25.10
C PRO A 369 14.93 -10.38 24.61
N ASP A 370 14.66 -11.60 25.07
CA ASP A 370 13.40 -12.29 24.77
C ASP A 370 12.18 -11.49 25.25
N GLY A 371 11.13 -11.45 24.43
CA GLY A 371 9.92 -10.67 24.71
C GLY A 371 10.10 -9.15 24.58
N ARG A 372 11.27 -8.68 24.12
CA ARG A 372 11.56 -7.25 23.91
C ARG A 372 11.74 -6.86 22.44
N MET A 373 11.40 -7.78 21.54
CA MET A 373 11.45 -7.56 20.09
C MET A 373 10.30 -8.27 19.38
N MET A 374 9.71 -7.59 18.40
CA MET A 374 8.64 -8.09 17.54
C MET A 374 8.95 -7.81 16.05
N ILE A 375 8.85 -8.86 15.23
CA ILE A 375 9.11 -8.77 13.79
C ILE A 375 7.80 -8.68 13.02
N LEU A 376 7.66 -7.69 12.15
CA LEU A 376 6.57 -7.64 11.19
C LEU A 376 7.04 -8.41 9.94
N ASP A 377 6.57 -9.65 9.72
CA ASP A 377 6.86 -10.36 8.46
C ASP A 377 6.01 -9.73 7.35
N LEU A 378 6.53 -8.60 6.83
CA LEU A 378 5.73 -7.54 6.23
C LEU A 378 4.95 -8.00 5.00
N ALA A 379 5.54 -8.87 4.19
CA ALA A 379 5.14 -9.15 2.81
C ALA A 379 5.12 -10.65 2.49
N VAL A 380 4.35 -11.43 3.24
CA VAL A 380 4.24 -12.88 3.02
C VAL A 380 3.62 -13.21 1.65
N ASP A 381 2.71 -12.37 1.15
CA ASP A 381 2.20 -12.45 -0.23
C ASP A 381 3.30 -12.26 -1.27
N PHE A 382 4.30 -11.40 -1.00
CA PHE A 382 5.43 -11.22 -1.92
C PHE A 382 6.32 -12.45 -1.97
N ASN A 383 6.61 -13.08 -0.83
CA ASN A 383 7.34 -14.36 -0.85
C ASN A 383 6.64 -15.39 -1.75
N ASN A 384 5.31 -15.48 -1.68
CA ASN A 384 4.56 -16.43 -2.49
C ASN A 384 4.50 -16.07 -3.98
N PHE A 385 4.12 -14.83 -4.32
CA PHE A 385 3.70 -14.51 -5.69
C PHE A 385 4.67 -13.62 -6.46
N ILE A 386 5.43 -12.75 -5.79
CA ILE A 386 6.32 -11.79 -6.45
C ILE A 386 7.74 -12.33 -6.48
N TRP A 387 8.27 -12.62 -5.29
CA TRP A 387 9.60 -13.14 -5.08
C TRP A 387 9.69 -14.67 -5.17
N ARG A 388 8.57 -15.38 -5.38
CA ARG A 388 8.51 -16.85 -5.56
C ARG A 388 9.56 -17.61 -4.75
N SER A 389 9.57 -17.38 -3.44
CA SER A 389 10.62 -17.82 -2.51
C SER A 389 9.98 -18.43 -1.27
N GLU A 390 10.76 -19.20 -0.50
CA GLU A 390 10.30 -19.69 0.81
C GLU A 390 9.82 -18.54 1.70
N LYS A 391 8.83 -18.76 2.56
CA LYS A 391 8.30 -17.72 3.44
C LYS A 391 9.37 -17.33 4.47
N SER A 392 9.53 -16.04 4.74
CA SER A 392 10.60 -15.57 5.63
C SER A 392 10.50 -16.18 7.02
N TRP A 393 9.30 -16.26 7.60
CA TRP A 393 9.07 -16.94 8.89
C TRP A 393 9.53 -18.40 8.90
N ASN A 394 9.33 -19.16 7.82
CA ASN A 394 9.72 -20.58 7.75
C ASN A 394 11.23 -20.71 7.53
N HIS A 395 11.79 -19.92 6.61
CA HIS A 395 13.21 -19.86 6.32
C HIS A 395 14.05 -19.48 7.56
N LEU A 396 13.50 -18.63 8.43
CA LEU A 396 14.14 -18.14 9.65
C LEU A 396 13.65 -18.87 10.92
N GLN A 397 13.03 -20.05 10.78
CA GLN A 397 12.62 -20.91 11.89
C GLN A 397 11.79 -20.17 12.96
N GLY A 398 10.77 -19.42 12.53
CA GLY A 398 9.94 -18.60 13.41
C GLY A 398 10.71 -17.45 14.05
N PHE A 399 11.57 -16.80 13.26
CA PHE A 399 12.45 -15.71 13.67
C PHE A 399 13.25 -16.00 14.94
N PHE A 400 13.75 -17.23 15.05
CA PHE A 400 14.61 -17.68 16.16
C PHE A 400 14.02 -17.44 17.55
N GLY A 401 12.70 -17.56 17.69
CA GLY A 401 12.00 -17.42 18.97
C GLY A 401 11.56 -15.99 19.30
N ARG A 402 11.77 -15.02 18.41
CA ARG A 402 11.18 -13.67 18.54
C ARG A 402 9.68 -13.69 18.24
N GLU A 403 8.96 -12.77 18.86
CA GLU A 403 7.55 -12.54 18.51
C GLU A 403 7.47 -12.03 17.07
N TRP A 404 6.46 -12.45 16.33
CA TRP A 404 6.26 -11.96 14.98
C TRP A 404 4.80 -11.94 14.56
N ILE A 405 4.53 -11.08 13.58
CA ILE A 405 3.21 -10.86 12.98
C ILE A 405 3.25 -11.32 11.53
N TYR A 406 2.30 -12.19 11.14
CA TYR A 406 2.03 -12.53 9.75
C TYR A 406 1.38 -11.32 9.07
N SER A 407 2.05 -10.68 8.11
CA SER A 407 1.53 -9.50 7.42
C SER A 407 1.57 -9.66 5.89
N THR A 408 0.69 -8.94 5.22
CA THR A 408 0.57 -8.88 3.76
C THR A 408 0.71 -7.44 3.27
N VAL A 409 1.13 -7.24 2.01
CA VAL A 409 1.19 -5.91 1.37
C VAL A 409 0.34 -5.90 0.10
N PRO A 410 -1.00 -5.80 0.24
CA PRO A 410 -1.92 -5.92 -0.89
C PRO A 410 -1.87 -4.74 -1.86
N ASN A 411 -1.32 -3.59 -1.45
CA ASN A 411 -1.24 -2.39 -2.26
C ASN A 411 0.16 -1.77 -2.25
N PHE A 412 0.61 -1.34 -3.42
CA PHE A 412 1.84 -0.56 -3.64
C PHE A 412 1.50 0.78 -4.29
N GLY A 413 2.04 1.88 -3.74
CA GLY A 413 1.91 3.24 -4.26
C GLY A 413 0.51 3.84 -4.19
N GLY A 414 -0.45 3.24 -3.47
CA GLY A 414 -1.85 3.69 -3.48
C GLY A 414 -2.54 3.51 -4.83
N ARG A 415 -2.07 2.56 -5.66
CA ARG A 415 -2.58 2.36 -7.02
C ARG A 415 -4.02 1.87 -7.02
N THR A 416 -4.72 2.17 -8.12
CA THR A 416 -6.19 2.05 -8.22
C THR A 416 -6.69 0.78 -8.91
N ALA A 417 -5.86 0.12 -9.74
CA ALA A 417 -6.31 -1.05 -10.49
C ALA A 417 -6.81 -2.19 -9.56
N LEU A 418 -7.77 -2.98 -10.05
CA LEU A 418 -8.26 -4.15 -9.31
C LEU A 418 -7.17 -5.21 -9.28
N ILE A 419 -6.77 -5.64 -8.09
CA ILE A 419 -5.72 -6.64 -7.90
C ILE A 419 -5.78 -7.23 -6.49
N GLY A 420 -5.47 -8.52 -6.37
CA GLY A 420 -5.23 -9.17 -5.08
C GLY A 420 -5.70 -10.61 -5.09
N ASN A 421 -4.83 -11.55 -4.68
CA ASN A 421 -5.21 -12.96 -4.62
C ASN A 421 -6.11 -13.21 -3.39
N LEU A 422 -7.43 -13.17 -3.59
CA LEU A 422 -8.40 -13.24 -2.50
C LEU A 422 -8.36 -14.58 -1.75
N GLU A 423 -8.07 -15.68 -2.44
CA GLU A 423 -7.93 -17.00 -1.81
C GLU A 423 -6.73 -17.02 -0.84
N PHE A 424 -5.61 -16.42 -1.24
CA PHE A 424 -4.45 -16.30 -0.37
C PHE A 424 -4.73 -15.39 0.83
N TYR A 425 -5.39 -14.25 0.63
CA TYR A 425 -5.72 -13.36 1.73
C TYR A 425 -6.72 -13.97 2.71
N ALA A 426 -7.62 -14.84 2.23
CA ALA A 426 -8.56 -15.58 3.07
C ALA A 426 -7.91 -16.69 3.89
N ASN A 427 -6.94 -17.43 3.30
CA ASN A 427 -6.56 -18.75 3.81
C ASN A 427 -5.03 -18.98 3.92
N GLY A 428 -4.19 -18.05 3.46
CA GLY A 428 -2.74 -18.23 3.41
C GLY A 428 -2.08 -18.33 4.80
N HIS A 429 -2.67 -17.72 5.82
CA HIS A 429 -2.16 -17.76 7.20
C HIS A 429 -2.31 -19.13 7.86
N LEU A 430 -3.20 -19.99 7.37
CA LEU A 430 -3.42 -21.34 7.89
C LEU A 430 -2.16 -22.21 7.77
N GLU A 431 -1.32 -21.97 6.75
CA GLU A 431 -0.02 -22.62 6.60
C GLU A 431 0.90 -22.29 7.79
N ALA A 432 0.96 -21.02 8.17
CA ALA A 432 1.76 -20.58 9.31
C ALA A 432 1.18 -21.12 10.64
N LEU A 433 -0.15 -21.11 10.81
CA LEU A 433 -0.80 -21.63 12.01
C LEU A 433 -0.57 -23.15 12.18
N SER A 434 -0.58 -23.92 11.11
CA SER A 434 -0.37 -25.38 11.17
C SER A 434 1.10 -25.82 11.20
N SER A 435 2.05 -24.89 10.94
CA SER A 435 3.46 -25.22 10.86
C SER A 435 4.12 -25.45 12.22
N PRO A 436 4.93 -26.51 12.40
CA PRO A 436 5.74 -26.70 13.60
C PRO A 436 6.86 -25.64 13.72
N ASN A 437 7.23 -24.98 12.62
CA ASN A 437 8.28 -23.96 12.57
C ASN A 437 7.76 -22.54 12.86
N ARG A 438 6.47 -22.38 13.17
CA ARG A 438 5.85 -21.05 13.33
C ARG A 438 6.42 -20.23 14.47
N GLY A 439 7.11 -20.84 15.44
CA GLY A 439 7.68 -20.12 16.58
C GLY A 439 6.63 -19.31 17.36
N ARG A 440 6.96 -18.08 17.75
CA ARG A 440 6.06 -17.16 18.45
C ARG A 440 5.26 -16.27 17.49
N LEU A 441 4.41 -16.91 16.68
CA LEU A 441 3.42 -16.20 15.88
C LEU A 441 2.35 -15.59 16.81
N THR A 442 2.47 -14.29 17.08
CA THR A 442 1.61 -13.57 18.04
C THR A 442 0.55 -12.70 17.37
N GLY A 443 0.71 -12.41 16.07
CA GLY A 443 -0.21 -11.53 15.37
C GLY A 443 -0.45 -11.88 13.92
N TYR A 444 -1.51 -11.29 13.38
CA TYR A 444 -1.87 -11.27 11.97
C TYR A 444 -2.11 -9.82 11.53
N GLY A 445 -2.00 -9.48 10.26
CA GLY A 445 -2.38 -8.16 9.82
C GLY A 445 -2.04 -7.85 8.37
N THR A 446 -2.05 -6.55 8.07
CA THR A 446 -1.73 -6.05 6.75
C THR A 446 -1.06 -4.69 6.81
N SER A 447 -0.13 -4.48 5.88
CA SER A 447 0.72 -3.31 5.78
C SER A 447 0.65 -2.73 4.36
N PRO A 448 -0.51 -2.25 3.89
CA PRO A 448 -0.67 -1.67 2.56
C PRO A 448 0.08 -0.35 2.40
N GLU A 449 0.78 -0.11 1.29
CA GLU A 449 1.39 1.21 1.06
C GLU A 449 0.32 2.32 0.92
N GLY A 450 -0.87 2.00 0.41
CA GLY A 450 -2.02 2.90 0.40
C GLY A 450 -3.34 2.14 0.45
N VAL A 451 -4.36 2.78 1.00
CA VAL A 451 -5.74 2.25 1.14
C VAL A 451 -6.73 3.10 0.34
N GLU A 452 -8.04 2.98 0.60
CA GLU A 452 -9.11 3.62 -0.20
C GLU A 452 -9.26 3.03 -1.63
N SER A 453 -8.90 1.76 -1.82
CA SER A 453 -9.14 0.98 -3.05
C SER A 453 -9.27 -0.52 -2.72
N ASN A 454 -9.79 -1.33 -3.65
CA ASN A 454 -9.89 -2.80 -3.49
C ASN A 454 -10.49 -3.23 -2.13
N GLU A 455 -11.59 -2.61 -1.70
CA GLU A 455 -12.13 -2.73 -0.33
C GLU A 455 -12.33 -4.19 0.11
N ILE A 456 -12.78 -5.06 -0.80
CA ILE A 456 -12.97 -6.49 -0.54
C ILE A 456 -11.70 -7.21 -0.06
N VAL A 457 -10.52 -6.77 -0.49
CA VAL A 457 -9.24 -7.33 -0.02
C VAL A 457 -9.06 -7.08 1.48
N TYR A 458 -9.47 -5.91 1.97
CA TYR A 458 -9.33 -5.56 3.38
C TYR A 458 -10.43 -6.19 4.25
N GLU A 459 -11.65 -6.35 3.71
CA GLU A 459 -12.72 -7.11 4.37
C GLU A 459 -12.29 -8.57 4.64
N ILE A 460 -11.67 -9.21 3.64
CA ILE A 460 -11.29 -10.63 3.77
C ILE A 460 -10.06 -10.81 4.66
N ILE A 461 -9.10 -9.89 4.60
CA ILE A 461 -7.96 -9.86 5.54
C ILE A 461 -8.48 -9.70 6.97
N ALA A 462 -9.38 -8.75 7.20
CA ALA A 462 -9.98 -8.54 8.52
C ALA A 462 -10.69 -9.80 9.05
N ALA A 463 -11.42 -10.52 8.19
CA ALA A 463 -12.06 -11.79 8.55
C ALA A 463 -11.04 -12.90 8.86
N ALA A 464 -10.00 -13.04 8.06
CA ALA A 464 -8.94 -14.05 8.25
C ALA A 464 -8.20 -13.90 9.60
N GLY A 465 -8.06 -12.66 10.10
CA GLY A 465 -7.50 -12.39 11.44
C GLY A 465 -8.30 -12.97 12.62
N TRP A 466 -9.50 -13.50 12.37
CA TRP A 466 -10.39 -14.12 13.37
C TRP A 466 -10.69 -15.59 13.10
N SER A 467 -9.96 -16.24 12.18
CA SER A 467 -10.20 -17.64 11.78
C SER A 467 -8.91 -18.45 11.80
N ASP A 468 -8.93 -19.61 12.45
CA ASP A 468 -7.98 -20.71 12.24
C ASP A 468 -8.54 -21.82 11.34
N ASP A 469 -9.77 -21.63 10.84
CA ASP A 469 -10.42 -22.47 9.84
C ASP A 469 -10.37 -21.85 8.44
N ARG A 470 -10.54 -22.70 7.43
CA ARG A 470 -10.67 -22.28 6.03
C ARG A 470 -11.94 -21.48 5.81
N ILE A 471 -11.80 -20.26 5.30
CA ILE A 471 -12.90 -19.42 4.83
C ILE A 471 -13.35 -19.91 3.44
N ASP A 472 -14.65 -20.19 3.30
CA ASP A 472 -15.27 -20.41 1.99
C ASP A 472 -15.38 -19.07 1.26
N LEU A 473 -14.44 -18.85 0.34
CA LEU A 473 -14.31 -17.60 -0.39
C LEU A 473 -15.56 -17.25 -1.20
N LYS A 474 -16.22 -18.22 -1.84
CA LYS A 474 -17.40 -17.93 -2.66
C LYS A 474 -18.57 -17.52 -1.79
N LYS A 475 -18.77 -18.23 -0.67
CA LYS A 475 -19.80 -17.85 0.31
C LYS A 475 -19.52 -16.46 0.89
N PHE A 476 -18.27 -16.17 1.26
CA PHE A 476 -17.87 -14.87 1.80
C PHE A 476 -18.20 -13.73 0.82
N LEU A 477 -17.88 -13.89 -0.46
CA LEU A 477 -18.15 -12.88 -1.49
C LEU A 477 -19.65 -12.68 -1.74
N HIS A 478 -20.44 -13.76 -1.68
CA HIS A 478 -21.89 -13.69 -1.75
C HIS A 478 -22.47 -12.90 -0.57
N ASP A 479 -22.09 -13.26 0.67
CA ASP A 479 -22.54 -12.59 1.88
C ASP A 479 -22.12 -11.11 1.89
N TYR A 480 -20.87 -10.81 1.53
CA TYR A 480 -20.37 -9.44 1.38
C TYR A 480 -21.20 -8.63 0.40
N SER A 481 -21.56 -9.20 -0.74
CA SER A 481 -22.37 -8.51 -1.75
C SER A 481 -23.79 -8.26 -1.26
N ALA A 482 -24.39 -9.24 -0.59
CA ALA A 482 -25.69 -9.06 0.04
C ALA A 482 -25.66 -7.97 1.12
N ALA A 483 -24.58 -7.91 1.91
CA ALA A 483 -24.39 -6.88 2.93
C ALA A 483 -24.14 -5.49 2.36
N ARG A 484 -23.39 -5.41 1.26
CA ARG A 484 -23.05 -4.15 0.59
C ARG A 484 -24.22 -3.57 -0.20
N TYR A 485 -24.91 -4.40 -0.99
CA TYR A 485 -25.92 -3.93 -1.93
C TYR A 485 -27.37 -4.16 -1.47
N GLY A 486 -27.57 -4.92 -0.39
CA GLY A 486 -28.89 -5.39 0.04
C GLY A 486 -29.39 -6.64 -0.69
N GLY A 487 -28.57 -7.21 -1.57
CA GLY A 487 -28.85 -8.44 -2.29
C GLY A 487 -27.65 -8.91 -3.11
N CYS A 488 -27.67 -10.18 -3.51
CA CYS A 488 -26.66 -10.77 -4.38
C CYS A 488 -27.34 -11.58 -5.50
N PRO A 489 -27.81 -10.91 -6.57
CA PRO A 489 -28.32 -11.59 -7.75
C PRO A 489 -27.26 -12.51 -8.37
N GLU A 490 -27.68 -13.50 -9.16
CA GLU A 490 -26.77 -14.47 -9.79
C GLU A 490 -25.66 -13.80 -10.64
N GLY A 491 -25.94 -12.63 -11.22
CA GLY A 491 -24.94 -11.84 -11.96
C GLY A 491 -23.75 -11.40 -11.10
N ILE A 492 -23.97 -11.13 -9.80
CA ILE A 492 -22.89 -10.79 -8.86
C ILE A 492 -22.05 -12.02 -8.50
N ASP A 493 -22.66 -13.19 -8.32
CA ASP A 493 -21.91 -14.44 -8.12
C ASP A 493 -21.06 -14.80 -9.35
N ARG A 494 -21.58 -14.54 -10.56
CA ARG A 494 -20.84 -14.68 -11.81
C ARG A 494 -19.71 -13.66 -11.94
N PHE A 495 -19.93 -12.41 -11.50
CA PHE A 495 -18.87 -11.39 -11.40
C PHE A 495 -17.71 -11.92 -10.55
N TRP A 496 -17.98 -12.36 -9.32
CA TRP A 496 -16.92 -12.88 -8.45
C TRP A 496 -16.21 -14.09 -9.03
N SER A 497 -16.97 -15.03 -9.62
CA SER A 497 -16.38 -16.21 -10.26
C SER A 497 -15.44 -15.85 -11.43
N GLY A 498 -15.75 -14.82 -12.21
CA GLY A 498 -14.86 -14.34 -13.28
C GLY A 498 -13.67 -13.53 -12.74
N MET A 499 -13.87 -12.74 -11.69
CA MET A 499 -12.79 -11.99 -11.05
C MET A 499 -11.75 -12.89 -10.38
N LEU A 500 -12.19 -13.99 -9.76
CA LEU A 500 -11.33 -15.06 -9.21
C LEU A 500 -10.60 -15.88 -10.28
N GLN A 501 -10.92 -15.69 -11.57
CA GLN A 501 -10.18 -16.25 -12.70
C GLN A 501 -9.39 -15.18 -13.46
N SER A 502 -9.25 -13.99 -12.87
CA SER A 502 -8.57 -12.85 -13.46
C SER A 502 -7.83 -12.06 -12.37
N SER A 503 -8.09 -10.76 -12.24
CA SER A 503 -7.34 -9.84 -11.36
C SER A 503 -7.37 -10.21 -9.87
N TYR A 504 -8.44 -10.84 -9.37
CA TYR A 504 -8.53 -11.26 -7.97
C TYR A 504 -7.93 -12.65 -7.68
N ASN A 505 -7.16 -13.20 -8.63
CA ASN A 505 -6.28 -14.35 -8.44
C ASN A 505 -4.80 -14.00 -8.70
N GLU A 506 -4.50 -12.72 -8.89
CA GLU A 506 -3.16 -12.24 -9.18
C GLU A 506 -2.64 -11.33 -8.06
N CYS A 507 -1.31 -11.32 -7.91
CA CYS A 507 -0.59 -10.37 -7.07
C CYS A 507 0.50 -9.71 -7.93
N THR A 508 0.58 -8.38 -7.87
CA THR A 508 1.65 -7.61 -8.52
C THR A 508 1.94 -6.33 -7.76
N ASN A 509 3.23 -6.01 -7.63
CA ASN A 509 3.71 -4.72 -7.16
C ASN A 509 3.76 -3.67 -8.30
N ASN A 510 3.07 -3.91 -9.42
CA ASN A 510 3.10 -3.10 -10.65
C ASN A 510 1.70 -2.91 -11.27
N ALA A 511 0.65 -2.83 -10.46
CA ALA A 511 -0.75 -2.66 -10.91
C ALA A 511 -1.03 -1.28 -11.54
N ARG A 512 -0.58 -1.07 -12.78
CA ARG A 512 -0.73 0.16 -13.59
C ARG A 512 -0.97 -0.20 -15.04
N TYR A 513 -1.77 0.59 -15.72
CA TYR A 513 -1.90 0.52 -17.19
C TYR A 513 -0.70 1.20 -17.87
N ARG A 514 -0.36 0.81 -19.09
CA ARG A 514 0.75 1.38 -19.88
C ARG A 514 0.53 2.85 -20.21
N TRP A 515 -0.72 3.28 -20.42
CA TRP A 515 -1.05 4.69 -20.63
C TRP A 515 -0.79 5.57 -19.39
N GLN A 516 -0.72 4.99 -18.18
CA GLN A 516 -0.29 5.70 -16.96
C GLN A 516 1.23 5.85 -16.87
N LEU A 517 1.99 5.09 -17.66
CA LEU A 517 3.45 5.12 -17.70
C LEU A 517 3.92 5.96 -18.90
N ARG A 518 5.19 5.81 -19.28
CA ARG A 518 5.65 6.25 -20.60
C ARG A 518 4.97 5.40 -21.67
N PRO A 519 4.35 5.99 -22.72
CA PRO A 519 3.61 5.24 -23.74
C PRO A 519 4.42 4.18 -24.51
N TYR A 520 5.75 4.27 -24.51
CA TYR A 520 6.67 3.27 -25.07
C TYR A 520 7.14 2.21 -24.05
N SER A 521 6.65 2.25 -22.80
CA SER A 521 7.05 1.27 -21.78
C SER A 521 6.55 -0.12 -22.17
N HIS A 522 7.47 -1.06 -22.37
CA HIS A 522 7.13 -2.47 -22.58
C HIS A 522 7.18 -3.20 -21.25
N ARG A 523 6.01 -3.60 -20.76
CA ARG A 523 5.89 -4.43 -19.57
C ARG A 523 5.02 -5.63 -19.88
N MET A 524 5.38 -6.77 -19.33
CA MET A 524 4.49 -7.92 -19.37
C MET A 524 3.17 -7.57 -18.64
N PRO A 525 2.03 -8.13 -19.07
CA PRO A 525 0.79 -8.03 -18.30
C PRO A 525 0.95 -8.72 -16.94
N THR A 526 0.72 -7.99 -15.85
CA THR A 526 0.87 -8.51 -14.47
C THR A 526 -0.41 -8.45 -13.63
N MET A 527 -1.44 -7.75 -14.12
CA MET A 527 -2.69 -7.48 -13.38
C MET A 527 -3.77 -8.56 -13.55
N GLY A 528 -3.52 -9.62 -14.32
CA GLY A 528 -4.52 -10.67 -14.55
C GLY A 528 -5.75 -10.23 -15.36
N ILE A 529 -5.68 -9.11 -16.09
CA ILE A 529 -6.77 -8.64 -16.94
C ILE A 529 -6.88 -9.56 -18.16
N ASN A 530 -8.02 -10.22 -18.30
CA ASN A 530 -8.32 -11.19 -19.36
C ASN A 530 -9.85 -11.19 -19.66
N GLU A 531 -10.33 -12.07 -20.53
CA GLU A 531 -11.75 -12.13 -20.90
C GLU A 531 -12.71 -12.37 -19.71
N ASN A 532 -12.25 -13.06 -18.65
CA ASN A 532 -13.04 -13.25 -17.43
C ASN A 532 -13.22 -11.93 -16.67
N TYR A 533 -12.22 -11.04 -16.67
CA TYR A 533 -12.33 -9.70 -16.09
C TYR A 533 -13.41 -8.88 -16.80
N TYR A 534 -13.38 -8.86 -18.13
CA TYR A 534 -14.37 -8.12 -18.94
C TYR A 534 -15.77 -8.67 -18.75
N THR A 535 -15.93 -10.00 -18.90
CA THR A 535 -17.22 -10.68 -18.74
C THR A 535 -17.76 -10.49 -17.32
N ALA A 536 -16.92 -10.55 -16.29
CA ALA A 536 -17.34 -10.32 -14.91
C ALA A 536 -17.95 -8.93 -14.74
N ILE A 537 -17.26 -7.87 -15.18
CA ILE A 537 -17.76 -6.50 -15.06
C ILE A 537 -19.07 -6.31 -15.85
N GLU A 538 -19.20 -6.92 -17.02
CA GLU A 538 -20.46 -6.94 -17.77
C GLU A 538 -21.59 -7.60 -16.96
N GLN A 539 -21.33 -8.72 -16.28
CA GLN A 539 -22.31 -9.39 -15.42
C GLN A 539 -22.68 -8.53 -14.20
N PHE A 540 -21.71 -7.82 -13.61
CA PHE A 540 -21.98 -6.89 -12.52
C PHE A 540 -22.94 -5.79 -12.98
N LEU A 541 -22.62 -5.11 -14.09
CA LEU A 541 -23.43 -4.01 -14.62
C LEU A 541 -24.82 -4.46 -15.11
N ALA A 542 -24.97 -5.71 -15.54
CA ALA A 542 -26.27 -6.29 -15.90
C ALA A 542 -27.25 -6.33 -14.71
N CYS A 543 -26.76 -6.28 -13.47
CA CYS A 543 -27.60 -6.18 -12.26
C CYS A 543 -28.12 -4.76 -11.99
N ALA A 544 -27.85 -3.77 -12.86
CA ALA A 544 -28.25 -2.38 -12.62
C ALA A 544 -29.77 -2.19 -12.50
N GLY A 545 -30.57 -3.03 -13.16
CA GLY A 545 -32.03 -3.01 -13.03
C GLY A 545 -32.52 -3.45 -11.64
N GLU A 546 -31.78 -4.32 -10.95
CA GLU A 546 -32.15 -4.87 -9.64
C GLU A 546 -31.50 -4.09 -8.49
N LEU A 547 -30.23 -3.71 -8.63
CA LEU A 547 -29.42 -3.09 -7.56
C LEU A 547 -29.19 -1.58 -7.75
N GLY A 548 -29.64 -1.00 -8.86
CA GLY A 548 -29.32 0.39 -9.24
C GLY A 548 -29.82 1.48 -8.28
N GLY A 549 -30.73 1.14 -7.36
CA GLY A 549 -31.19 2.02 -6.28
C GLY A 549 -30.27 2.06 -5.05
N ASN A 550 -29.27 1.19 -4.96
CA ASN A 550 -28.30 1.17 -3.88
C ASN A 550 -27.05 2.01 -4.24
N GLU A 551 -26.70 2.99 -3.40
CA GLU A 551 -25.58 3.91 -3.67
C GLU A 551 -24.19 3.23 -3.70
N LEU A 552 -23.99 2.16 -2.91
CA LEU A 552 -22.73 1.40 -2.95
C LEU A 552 -22.61 0.59 -4.24
N TYR A 553 -23.71 0.01 -4.73
CA TYR A 553 -23.74 -0.63 -6.05
C TYR A 553 -23.45 0.38 -7.15
N ARG A 554 -24.05 1.58 -7.10
CA ARG A 554 -23.78 2.66 -8.05
C ARG A 554 -22.31 3.06 -8.04
N THR A 555 -21.71 3.20 -6.86
CA THR A 555 -20.31 3.56 -6.67
C THR A 555 -19.37 2.51 -7.30
N ASP A 556 -19.60 1.23 -7.01
CA ASP A 556 -18.79 0.14 -7.54
C ASP A 556 -18.99 -0.04 -9.05
N ALA A 557 -20.22 0.13 -9.55
CA ALA A 557 -20.52 0.10 -10.99
C ALA A 557 -19.76 1.20 -11.75
N ILE A 558 -19.71 2.41 -11.20
CA ILE A 558 -18.96 3.54 -11.77
C ILE A 558 -17.46 3.21 -11.79
N GLN A 559 -16.90 2.70 -10.69
CA GLN A 559 -15.49 2.32 -10.61
C GLN A 559 -15.15 1.21 -11.61
N TYR A 560 -15.93 0.12 -11.62
CA TYR A 560 -15.68 -1.03 -12.50
C TYR A 560 -15.82 -0.65 -13.97
N ALA A 561 -16.80 0.17 -14.34
CA ALA A 561 -16.92 0.69 -15.70
C ALA A 561 -15.72 1.57 -16.09
N ALA A 562 -15.28 2.49 -15.22
CA ALA A 562 -14.11 3.32 -15.51
C ALA A 562 -12.83 2.47 -15.68
N LEU A 563 -12.62 1.45 -14.84
CA LEU A 563 -11.48 0.53 -14.95
C LEU A 563 -11.58 -0.41 -16.16
N TYR A 564 -12.80 -0.76 -16.59
CA TYR A 564 -13.05 -1.46 -17.85
C TYR A 564 -12.57 -0.60 -19.03
N LEU A 565 -13.03 0.65 -19.14
CA LEU A 565 -12.65 1.58 -20.21
C LEU A 565 -11.14 1.84 -20.21
N ALA A 566 -10.55 2.08 -19.03
CA ALA A 566 -9.11 2.23 -18.84
C ALA A 566 -8.31 1.02 -19.38
N SER A 567 -8.81 -0.20 -19.16
CA SER A 567 -8.14 -1.40 -19.67
C SER A 567 -8.33 -1.58 -21.19
N LYS A 568 -9.47 -1.18 -21.76
CA LYS A 568 -9.67 -1.17 -23.23
C LYS A 568 -8.79 -0.12 -23.91
N ALA A 569 -8.62 1.04 -23.29
CA ALA A 569 -7.65 2.05 -23.72
C ALA A 569 -6.22 1.50 -23.71
N ASP A 570 -5.87 0.70 -22.71
CA ASP A 570 -4.55 0.03 -22.66
C ASP A 570 -4.34 -0.99 -23.80
N MET A 571 -5.39 -1.73 -24.19
CA MET A 571 -5.35 -2.61 -25.36
C MET A 571 -5.15 -1.83 -26.66
N LEU A 572 -5.87 -0.72 -26.82
CA LEU A 572 -5.73 0.14 -28.00
C LEU A 572 -4.37 0.84 -28.05
N LEU A 573 -3.75 1.16 -26.92
CA LEU A 573 -2.40 1.73 -26.91
C LEU A 573 -1.38 0.74 -27.48
N GLU A 574 -1.53 -0.55 -27.15
CA GLU A 574 -0.71 -1.60 -27.76
C GLU A 574 -0.97 -1.70 -29.27
N ALA A 575 -2.23 -1.70 -29.71
CA ALA A 575 -2.58 -1.70 -31.13
C ALA A 575 -1.99 -0.49 -31.87
N ALA A 576 -2.14 0.72 -31.31
CA ALA A 576 -1.62 1.97 -31.87
C ALA A 576 -0.10 1.91 -32.05
N ASN A 577 0.61 1.43 -31.03
CA ASN A 577 2.05 1.29 -31.04
C ASN A 577 2.54 0.31 -32.13
N TRP A 578 1.88 -0.82 -32.30
CA TRP A 578 2.22 -1.78 -33.36
C TRP A 578 1.84 -1.28 -34.75
N ALA A 579 0.68 -0.63 -34.90
CA ALA A 579 0.30 0.02 -36.15
C ALA A 579 1.33 1.07 -36.58
N ASP A 580 1.77 1.92 -35.64
CA ASP A 580 2.86 2.88 -35.85
C ASP A 580 4.16 2.19 -36.24
N LEU A 581 4.57 1.12 -35.54
CA LEU A 581 5.77 0.36 -35.87
C LEU A 581 5.78 -0.13 -37.33
N TYR A 582 4.64 -0.61 -37.83
CA TYR A 582 4.45 -1.07 -39.21
C TYR A 582 4.15 0.05 -40.22
N GLY A 583 4.05 1.30 -39.78
CA GLY A 583 3.75 2.44 -40.65
C GLY A 583 2.29 2.60 -41.06
N ALA A 584 1.37 1.89 -40.41
CA ALA A 584 -0.07 2.06 -40.56
C ALA A 584 -0.54 3.29 -39.76
N ARG A 585 -0.17 4.49 -40.25
CA ARG A 585 -0.38 5.76 -39.53
C ARG A 585 -1.84 6.09 -39.24
N GLU A 586 -2.74 5.82 -40.18
CA GLU A 586 -4.18 6.06 -40.01
C GLU A 586 -4.75 5.18 -38.88
N GLU A 587 -4.42 3.89 -38.88
CA GLU A 587 -4.85 2.95 -37.83
C GLU A 587 -4.30 3.33 -36.45
N ALA A 588 -3.03 3.78 -36.38
CA ALA A 588 -2.44 4.27 -35.14
C ALA A 588 -3.15 5.53 -34.61
N TYR A 589 -3.53 6.44 -35.52
CA TYR A 589 -4.27 7.66 -35.20
C TYR A 589 -5.69 7.36 -34.73
N ASP A 590 -6.41 6.47 -35.41
CA ASP A 590 -7.77 6.06 -35.01
C ASP A 590 -7.78 5.41 -33.62
N CYS A 591 -6.78 4.56 -33.34
CA CYS A 591 -6.59 4.00 -32.00
C CYS A 591 -6.33 5.09 -30.96
N ALA A 592 -5.48 6.07 -31.27
CA ALA A 592 -5.19 7.20 -30.38
C ALA A 592 -6.42 8.02 -30.02
N MET A 593 -7.23 8.39 -31.01
CA MET A 593 -8.49 9.11 -30.80
C MET A 593 -9.44 8.31 -29.91
N ARG A 594 -9.54 7.00 -30.15
CA ARG A 594 -10.41 6.13 -29.35
C ARG A 594 -9.89 5.94 -27.92
N ILE A 595 -8.58 5.93 -27.70
CA ILE A 595 -7.98 5.91 -26.35
C ILE A 595 -8.38 7.17 -25.58
N GLU A 596 -8.25 8.35 -26.19
CA GLU A 596 -8.62 9.62 -25.57
C GLU A 596 -10.09 9.62 -25.15
N GLU A 597 -11.00 9.22 -26.04
CA GLU A 597 -12.44 9.12 -25.74
C GLU A 597 -12.70 8.22 -24.52
N LEU A 598 -12.17 6.99 -24.52
CA LEU A 598 -12.36 6.03 -23.44
C LEU A 598 -11.83 6.56 -22.09
N LEU A 599 -10.68 7.22 -22.10
CA LEU A 599 -10.06 7.76 -20.89
C LEU A 599 -10.82 8.98 -20.35
N LEU A 600 -11.29 9.88 -21.23
CA LEU A 600 -12.11 11.03 -20.82
C LEU A 600 -13.49 10.59 -20.30
N ASP A 601 -14.09 9.55 -20.88
CA ASP A 601 -15.32 8.95 -20.37
C ASP A 601 -15.10 8.27 -19.00
N ALA A 602 -14.00 7.54 -18.83
CA ALA A 602 -13.61 6.96 -17.54
C ALA A 602 -13.40 8.05 -16.48
N ASP A 603 -12.72 9.14 -16.83
CA ASP A 603 -12.56 10.29 -15.94
C ASP A 603 -13.92 10.88 -15.51
N ARG A 604 -14.80 11.14 -16.49
CA ARG A 604 -16.11 11.76 -16.23
C ARG A 604 -17.03 10.86 -15.39
N LEU A 605 -16.94 9.53 -15.54
CA LEU A 605 -17.59 8.58 -14.63
C LEU A 605 -17.07 8.78 -13.19
N LEU A 606 -15.74 8.78 -13.02
CA LEU A 606 -15.09 8.92 -11.72
C LEU A 606 -15.30 10.28 -11.05
N ALA A 607 -15.72 11.31 -11.78
CA ALA A 607 -16.14 12.59 -11.19
C ALA A 607 -17.30 12.43 -10.18
N SER A 608 -18.07 11.35 -10.31
CA SER A 608 -19.17 10.97 -9.40
C SER A 608 -18.74 10.01 -8.28
N HIS A 609 -17.50 9.55 -8.27
CA HIS A 609 -17.00 8.60 -7.28
C HIS A 609 -16.56 9.34 -5.99
N PRO A 610 -16.87 8.86 -4.77
CA PRO A 610 -16.55 9.56 -3.53
C PRO A 610 -15.04 9.74 -3.28
N LEU A 611 -14.24 8.74 -3.63
CA LEU A 611 -12.80 8.70 -3.33
C LEU A 611 -11.87 9.06 -4.50
N LEU A 612 -12.13 8.53 -5.70
CA LEU A 612 -11.19 8.49 -6.84
C LEU A 612 -11.13 9.82 -7.62
N ARG A 613 -10.83 10.93 -6.93
CA ARG A 613 -10.87 12.28 -7.50
C ARG A 613 -9.73 13.18 -7.00
N LEU A 614 -9.10 13.91 -7.93
CA LEU A 614 -8.00 14.82 -7.64
C LEU A 614 -8.42 16.05 -6.83
N ASP A 615 -9.66 16.52 -7.01
CA ASP A 615 -10.20 17.67 -6.26
C ASP A 615 -10.31 17.36 -4.76
N ARG A 616 -10.75 16.14 -4.39
CA ARG A 616 -10.76 15.66 -3.00
C ARG A 616 -9.34 15.66 -2.42
N TRP A 617 -8.39 15.03 -3.11
CA TRP A 617 -6.99 14.93 -2.67
C TRP A 617 -6.34 16.31 -2.49
N SER A 618 -6.50 17.19 -3.49
CA SER A 618 -5.98 18.56 -3.44
C SER A 618 -6.67 19.38 -2.35
N GLY A 619 -7.97 19.17 -2.11
CA GLY A 619 -8.71 19.81 -1.04
C GLY A 619 -8.22 19.42 0.35
N MET A 620 -7.90 18.13 0.56
CA MET A 620 -7.28 17.65 1.81
C MET A 620 -5.91 18.29 2.02
N ALA A 621 -5.04 18.28 1.00
CA ALA A 621 -3.71 18.89 1.08
C ALA A 621 -3.79 20.40 1.42
N ARG A 622 -4.70 21.13 0.78
CA ARG A 622 -4.96 22.54 1.08
C ARG A 622 -5.51 22.75 2.49
N LYS A 623 -6.35 21.86 3.02
CA LYS A 623 -6.88 21.97 4.40
C LYS A 623 -5.80 21.73 5.46
N ALA A 624 -4.79 20.91 5.13
CA ALA A 624 -3.70 20.55 6.05
C ALA A 624 -2.66 21.67 6.24
N GLY A 625 -2.57 22.64 5.33
CA GLY A 625 -1.62 23.77 5.45
C GLY A 625 -2.06 24.83 6.47
N CYS A 626 -1.13 25.30 7.31
CA CYS A 626 -1.42 26.28 8.36
C CYS A 626 -1.28 27.73 7.88
N THR A 627 -0.50 27.98 6.82
CA THR A 627 -0.36 29.28 6.15
C THR A 627 -0.74 29.19 4.68
N GLU A 628 -1.11 30.28 4.01
CA GLU A 628 -1.45 30.24 2.57
C GLU A 628 -0.30 29.70 1.71
N GLU A 629 0.94 30.01 2.06
CA GLU A 629 2.12 29.45 1.38
C GLU A 629 2.20 27.92 1.54
N GLU A 630 1.99 27.40 2.75
CA GLU A 630 1.94 25.95 2.98
C GLU A 630 0.77 25.28 2.27
N LYS A 631 -0.40 25.93 2.24
CA LYS A 631 -1.57 25.39 1.55
C LYS A 631 -1.31 25.19 0.07
N GLU A 632 -0.72 26.19 -0.59
CA GLU A 632 -0.34 26.08 -2.01
C GLU A 632 0.76 25.03 -2.21
N ARG A 633 1.78 25.03 -1.34
CA ARG A 633 2.88 24.06 -1.39
C ARG A 633 2.42 22.63 -1.25
N PHE A 634 1.54 22.34 -0.29
CA PHE A 634 1.01 20.99 -0.06
C PHE A 634 0.13 20.52 -1.24
N VAL A 635 -0.57 21.42 -1.93
CA VAL A 635 -1.26 21.07 -3.18
C VAL A 635 -0.27 20.68 -4.27
N GLY A 636 0.81 21.44 -4.45
CA GLY A 636 1.88 21.09 -5.40
C GLY A 636 2.55 19.75 -5.07
N GLU A 637 2.89 19.54 -3.80
CA GLU A 637 3.47 18.30 -3.28
C GLU A 637 2.55 17.09 -3.48
N SER A 638 1.25 17.24 -3.17
CA SER A 638 0.29 16.14 -3.28
C SER A 638 0.14 15.66 -4.74
N ARG A 639 0.24 16.58 -5.70
CA ARG A 639 0.31 16.29 -7.15
C ARG A 639 1.64 15.70 -7.54
N ARG A 640 2.75 16.20 -7.00
CA ARG A 640 4.08 15.65 -7.24
C ARG A 640 4.13 14.17 -6.88
N LEU A 641 3.69 13.80 -5.67
CA LEU A 641 3.70 12.42 -5.18
C LEU A 641 3.05 11.42 -6.16
N ILE A 642 1.89 11.78 -6.70
CA ILE A 642 1.09 10.90 -7.59
C ILE A 642 1.50 10.96 -9.07
N SER A 643 2.47 11.80 -9.42
CA SER A 643 2.99 12.00 -10.79
C SER A 643 4.48 11.69 -10.85
N VAL A 644 5.35 12.70 -10.84
CA VAL A 644 6.82 12.55 -10.94
C VAL A 644 7.47 11.98 -9.68
N TRP A 645 6.73 11.97 -8.57
CA TRP A 645 7.18 11.67 -7.22
C TRP A 645 8.29 12.60 -6.73
N GLY A 646 9.50 12.40 -7.23
CA GLY A 646 10.68 13.21 -6.92
C GLY A 646 11.80 13.06 -7.96
N GLY A 647 11.51 12.39 -9.08
CA GLY A 647 12.45 12.25 -10.18
C GLY A 647 12.15 11.08 -11.11
N PRO A 648 12.94 10.94 -12.20
CA PRO A 648 12.66 9.97 -13.28
C PRO A 648 12.61 8.50 -12.86
N SER A 649 13.32 8.12 -11.79
CA SER A 649 13.36 6.75 -11.26
C SER A 649 12.05 6.32 -10.59
N LEU A 650 11.27 7.28 -10.10
CA LEU A 650 10.03 7.06 -9.34
C LEU A 650 8.80 7.68 -10.02
N SER A 651 8.98 8.20 -11.23
CA SER A 651 7.87 8.72 -12.03
C SER A 651 6.79 7.67 -12.23
N ASP A 652 5.55 8.11 -12.06
CA ASP A 652 4.33 7.33 -12.11
C ASP A 652 4.30 6.16 -11.09
N TYR A 653 5.15 6.16 -10.04
CA TYR A 653 5.14 5.12 -9.00
C TYR A 653 3.80 5.06 -8.26
N SER A 654 3.27 6.22 -7.86
CA SER A 654 1.97 6.37 -7.20
C SER A 654 0.86 6.76 -8.20
N ALA A 655 0.96 6.26 -9.44
CA ALA A 655 -0.02 6.55 -10.48
C ALA A 655 -1.45 6.16 -10.05
N ARG A 656 -2.38 7.12 -10.18
CA ARG A 656 -3.79 6.97 -9.83
C ARG A 656 -4.69 6.90 -11.06
N VAL A 657 -5.81 6.19 -10.97
CA VAL A 657 -6.90 6.27 -11.95
C VAL A 657 -8.01 7.10 -11.32
N TRP A 658 -7.84 8.42 -11.36
CA TRP A 658 -8.71 9.39 -10.71
C TRP A 658 -9.26 10.40 -11.71
N SER A 659 -10.48 10.88 -11.46
CA SER A 659 -10.98 12.06 -12.15
C SER A 659 -10.07 13.26 -11.91
N GLY A 660 -9.78 14.03 -12.96
CA GLY A 660 -8.81 15.12 -12.95
C GLY A 660 -7.40 14.65 -13.31
N VAL A 661 -6.90 13.55 -12.76
CA VAL A 661 -5.55 13.05 -13.13
C VAL A 661 -5.56 12.49 -14.56
N ILE A 662 -6.61 11.76 -14.94
CA ILE A 662 -6.73 11.23 -16.31
C ILE A 662 -6.83 12.38 -17.32
N ARG A 663 -7.79 13.28 -17.10
CA ARG A 663 -8.05 14.46 -17.93
C ARG A 663 -6.88 15.45 -18.01
N ASP A 664 -6.23 15.77 -16.89
CA ASP A 664 -5.27 16.88 -16.82
C ASP A 664 -3.80 16.44 -16.90
N TYR A 665 -3.50 15.15 -16.73
CA TYR A 665 -2.12 14.63 -16.76
C TYR A 665 -1.92 13.58 -17.84
N TYR A 666 -2.62 12.44 -17.77
CA TYR A 666 -2.33 11.31 -18.64
C TYR A 666 -2.75 11.53 -20.09
N VAL A 667 -3.98 11.99 -20.34
CA VAL A 667 -4.48 12.26 -21.70
C VAL A 667 -3.64 13.32 -22.41
N PRO A 668 -3.39 14.52 -21.81
CA PRO A 668 -2.54 15.52 -22.46
C PRO A 668 -1.11 15.04 -22.72
N ARG A 669 -0.52 14.26 -21.79
CA ARG A 669 0.81 13.69 -21.97
C ARG A 669 0.86 12.70 -23.12
N LEU A 670 -0.15 11.85 -23.26
CA LEU A 670 -0.27 10.90 -24.36
C LEU A 670 -0.44 11.64 -25.70
N ASN A 671 -1.32 12.63 -25.78
CA ASN A 671 -1.57 13.40 -26.99
C ASN A 671 -0.31 14.13 -27.45
N LYS A 672 0.41 14.80 -26.54
CA LYS A 672 1.67 15.48 -26.85
C LYS A 672 2.75 14.52 -27.35
N TYR A 673 2.82 13.33 -26.76
CA TYR A 673 3.73 12.29 -27.23
C TYR A 673 3.38 11.80 -28.64
N LEU A 674 2.10 11.59 -28.94
CA LEU A 674 1.64 11.14 -30.25
C LEU A 674 1.81 12.23 -31.32
N GLU A 675 1.56 13.49 -30.99
CA GLU A 675 1.88 14.65 -31.85
C GLU A 675 3.38 14.67 -32.19
N ALA A 676 4.25 14.54 -31.18
CA ALA A 676 5.69 14.48 -31.40
C ALA A 676 6.09 13.30 -32.31
N LYS A 677 5.37 12.16 -32.20
CA LYS A 677 5.51 11.02 -33.11
C LYS A 677 5.20 11.36 -34.55
N THR A 678 4.07 12.01 -34.80
CA THR A 678 3.66 12.44 -36.14
C THR A 678 4.65 13.44 -36.74
N ASP A 679 5.17 14.36 -35.92
CA ASP A 679 6.08 15.42 -36.36
C ASP A 679 7.54 14.96 -36.48
N GLY A 680 7.88 13.75 -36.01
CA GLY A 680 9.25 13.25 -35.99
C GLY A 680 10.16 13.99 -35.01
N THR A 681 9.60 14.51 -33.91
CA THR A 681 10.33 15.27 -32.88
C THR A 681 10.43 14.49 -31.57
N VAL A 682 11.35 14.87 -30.68
CA VAL A 682 11.48 14.21 -29.36
C VAL A 682 10.56 14.88 -28.34
N PHE A 683 9.74 14.10 -27.63
CA PHE A 683 8.94 14.61 -26.52
C PHE A 683 9.71 14.55 -25.19
N ASP A 684 9.92 15.71 -24.56
CA ASP A 684 10.56 15.81 -23.24
C ASP A 684 9.55 15.55 -22.11
N PHE A 685 9.36 14.27 -21.79
CA PHE A 685 8.52 13.83 -20.68
C PHE A 685 8.91 14.46 -19.34
N ARG A 686 10.20 14.70 -19.10
CA ARG A 686 10.68 15.20 -17.81
C ARG A 686 10.18 16.61 -17.59
N THR A 687 10.40 17.49 -18.56
CA THR A 687 9.97 18.88 -18.47
C THR A 687 8.45 18.97 -18.38
N TRP A 688 7.72 18.16 -19.15
CA TRP A 688 6.26 18.14 -19.11
C TRP A 688 5.72 17.72 -17.74
N ASP A 689 6.21 16.61 -17.18
CA ASP A 689 5.66 16.10 -15.93
C ASP A 689 5.98 17.02 -14.74
N GLU A 690 7.17 17.64 -14.69
CA GLU A 690 7.54 18.61 -13.64
C GLU A 690 6.67 19.88 -13.69
N GLN A 691 6.21 20.28 -14.88
CA GLN A 691 5.31 21.42 -15.01
C GLN A 691 3.90 21.13 -14.48
N TRP A 692 3.45 19.87 -14.53
CA TRP A 692 2.08 19.53 -14.14
C TRP A 692 1.82 19.72 -12.64
N HIS A 693 2.74 19.28 -11.78
CA HIS A 693 2.54 19.44 -10.33
C HIS A 693 2.61 20.90 -9.89
N ALA A 694 3.28 21.77 -10.67
CA ALA A 694 3.37 23.20 -10.41
C ALA A 694 2.07 23.93 -10.79
N SER A 695 1.20 23.29 -11.57
CA SER A 695 -0.15 23.79 -11.86
C SER A 695 -1.11 23.40 -10.73
N HIS A 696 -1.76 24.38 -10.13
CA HIS A 696 -2.72 24.15 -9.04
C HIS A 696 -4.16 24.00 -9.55
N MET A 697 -4.37 24.06 -10.87
CA MET A 697 -5.70 23.95 -11.45
C MET A 697 -6.09 22.49 -11.67
N VAL A 698 -7.35 22.18 -11.36
CA VAL A 698 -8.03 20.97 -11.81
C VAL A 698 -9.09 21.44 -12.79
N SER A 699 -9.05 20.98 -14.03
CA SER A 699 -10.05 21.43 -15.00
C SER A 699 -11.43 20.87 -14.63
N ARG A 700 -12.45 21.69 -14.86
CA ARG A 700 -13.84 21.34 -14.53
C ARG A 700 -14.37 20.29 -15.51
N VAL A 701 -15.09 19.32 -14.97
CA VAL A 701 -15.92 18.38 -15.74
C VAL A 701 -17.31 18.37 -15.13
N GLU A 702 -18.34 18.38 -15.98
CA GLU A 702 -19.71 18.09 -15.52
C GLU A 702 -19.89 16.57 -15.44
N PRO A 703 -20.25 16.02 -14.26
CA PRO A 703 -20.60 14.61 -14.16
C PRO A 703 -21.71 14.21 -15.13
N PHE A 704 -21.85 12.91 -15.39
CA PHE A 704 -23.03 12.42 -16.10
C PHE A 704 -24.29 12.67 -15.26
N ALA A 705 -25.40 13.03 -15.92
CA ALA A 705 -26.68 13.23 -15.21
C ALA A 705 -27.17 11.94 -14.54
N ASP A 706 -26.93 10.79 -15.18
CA ASP A 706 -27.05 9.47 -14.57
C ASP A 706 -25.77 8.66 -14.82
N PRO A 707 -24.82 8.67 -13.86
CA PRO A 707 -23.56 7.96 -14.00
C PRO A 707 -23.72 6.44 -14.15
N LEU A 708 -24.75 5.82 -13.56
CA LEU A 708 -24.97 4.38 -13.68
C LEU A 708 -25.43 4.01 -15.10
N ALA A 709 -26.39 4.75 -15.66
CA ALA A 709 -26.81 4.53 -17.04
C ALA A 709 -25.65 4.77 -18.03
N ALA A 710 -24.83 5.80 -17.78
CA ALA A 710 -23.63 6.06 -18.56
C ALA A 710 -22.63 4.89 -18.47
N ALA A 711 -22.37 4.36 -17.27
CA ALA A 711 -21.49 3.22 -17.05
C ALA A 711 -21.92 1.99 -17.88
N CYS A 712 -23.20 1.61 -17.82
CA CYS A 712 -23.73 0.49 -18.60
C CYS A 712 -23.60 0.71 -20.12
N ARG A 713 -23.93 1.91 -20.60
CA ARG A 713 -23.83 2.26 -22.03
C ARG A 713 -22.39 2.20 -22.52
N LEU A 714 -21.47 2.87 -21.83
CA LEU A 714 -20.07 2.98 -22.24
C LEU A 714 -19.36 1.63 -22.26
N VAL A 715 -19.62 0.76 -21.28
CA VAL A 715 -19.10 -0.62 -21.31
C VAL A 715 -19.68 -1.41 -22.47
N GLY A 716 -20.97 -1.27 -22.77
CA GLY A 716 -21.60 -1.87 -23.94
C GLY A 716 -20.96 -1.43 -25.27
N GLU A 717 -20.67 -0.14 -25.41
CA GLU A 717 -19.99 0.44 -26.58
C GLU A 717 -18.53 -0.01 -26.71
N ALA A 718 -17.82 -0.18 -25.59
CA ALA A 718 -16.41 -0.59 -25.57
C ALA A 718 -16.21 -2.11 -25.67
N ARG A 719 -17.28 -2.91 -25.60
CA ARG A 719 -17.23 -4.38 -25.62
C ARG A 719 -16.54 -4.96 -26.85
N GLY A 720 -16.74 -4.35 -28.01
CA GLY A 720 -16.15 -4.81 -29.29
C GLY A 720 -14.64 -4.62 -29.40
N ILE A 721 -13.99 -3.94 -28.45
CA ILE A 721 -12.54 -3.75 -28.44
C ILE A 721 -11.89 -5.03 -27.90
N THR A 722 -11.09 -5.71 -28.73
CA THR A 722 -10.49 -7.01 -28.40
C THR A 722 -9.01 -7.06 -28.81
N PRO A 723 -8.19 -7.94 -28.18
CA PRO A 723 -6.78 -8.10 -28.56
C PRO A 723 -6.56 -8.48 -30.03
N ALA A 724 -7.54 -9.13 -30.68
CA ALA A 724 -7.47 -9.53 -32.09
C ALA A 724 -7.31 -8.36 -33.07
N GLN A 725 -7.54 -7.13 -32.60
CA GLN A 725 -7.38 -5.91 -33.39
C GLN A 725 -5.92 -5.42 -33.46
N ASN A 726 -4.97 -6.03 -32.76
CA ASN A 726 -3.57 -5.60 -32.79
C ASN A 726 -2.73 -6.36 -33.85
N ARG A 727 -1.74 -5.67 -34.41
CA ARG A 727 -0.76 -6.24 -35.36
C ARG A 727 0.41 -6.95 -34.66
N ARG A 728 0.32 -7.21 -33.36
CA ARG A 728 1.45 -7.71 -32.57
C ARG A 728 1.79 -9.15 -32.95
N PRO A 729 3.03 -9.48 -33.32
CA PRO A 729 3.46 -10.87 -33.48
C PRO A 729 3.28 -11.66 -32.17
N ALA A 730 2.90 -12.93 -32.26
CA ALA A 730 2.59 -13.75 -31.07
C ALA A 730 3.75 -13.82 -30.07
N ASP A 731 4.98 -13.90 -30.58
CA ASP A 731 6.21 -14.03 -29.79
C ASP A 731 6.85 -12.67 -29.44
N ALA A 732 6.27 -11.55 -29.89
CA ALA A 732 6.81 -10.22 -29.62
C ALA A 732 6.58 -9.79 -28.16
N VAL A 733 7.66 -9.32 -27.54
CA VAL A 733 7.69 -8.89 -26.13
C VAL A 733 8.07 -7.42 -25.96
N ALA A 734 8.73 -6.84 -26.96
CA ALA A 734 9.07 -5.41 -27.00
C ALA A 734 9.29 -4.97 -28.46
N PHE A 735 9.51 -3.68 -28.65
CA PHE A 735 9.98 -3.13 -29.91
C PHE A 735 10.85 -1.89 -29.64
N TRP A 736 11.44 -1.32 -30.68
CA TRP A 736 11.93 0.06 -30.64
C TRP A 736 11.66 0.75 -31.97
N SER A 737 11.73 2.06 -31.89
CA SER A 737 11.57 3.06 -32.94
C SER A 737 12.59 4.19 -32.69
N PRO A 738 12.67 5.20 -33.57
CA PRO A 738 13.53 6.37 -33.33
C PRO A 738 13.26 7.08 -31.99
N PHE A 739 12.05 6.94 -31.42
CA PHE A 739 11.63 7.58 -30.18
C PHE A 739 12.29 7.00 -28.93
N GLU A 740 12.61 5.71 -28.94
CA GLU A 740 13.37 5.10 -27.84
C GLU A 740 14.87 5.40 -27.99
N LEU A 741 15.34 5.63 -29.23
CA LEU A 741 16.75 5.84 -29.58
C LEU A 741 17.24 7.28 -29.38
N THR A 742 16.80 7.96 -28.32
CA THR A 742 17.05 9.41 -28.08
C THR A 742 18.53 9.82 -27.94
N LYS A 743 19.44 8.88 -27.75
CA LYS A 743 20.88 9.11 -27.54
C LYS A 743 21.70 8.16 -28.42
N PRO A 744 22.99 8.46 -28.66
CA PRO A 744 23.85 7.55 -29.41
C PRO A 744 24.06 6.18 -28.76
N SER A 745 23.77 6.05 -27.46
CA SER A 745 23.73 4.79 -26.73
C SER A 745 22.52 4.79 -25.80
N VAL A 746 21.65 3.80 -25.96
CA VAL A 746 20.40 3.64 -25.20
C VAL A 746 20.34 2.22 -24.63
N ASN A 747 19.82 2.09 -23.40
CA ASN A 747 19.42 0.82 -22.84
C ASN A 747 17.89 0.72 -22.92
N LEU A 748 17.39 -0.03 -23.89
CA LEU A 748 15.99 -0.43 -23.92
C LEU A 748 15.74 -1.42 -22.78
N SER A 749 14.69 -1.23 -21.99
CA SER A 749 14.33 -2.14 -20.91
C SER A 749 12.88 -2.56 -20.99
N PHE A 750 12.61 -3.84 -20.79
CA PHE A 750 11.26 -4.40 -20.77
C PHE A 750 11.16 -5.60 -19.83
N THR A 751 9.94 -6.05 -19.50
CA THR A 751 9.74 -7.24 -18.66
C THR A 751 9.09 -8.39 -19.42
N ILE A 752 9.53 -9.61 -19.12
CA ILE A 752 8.94 -10.87 -19.57
C ILE A 752 8.68 -11.78 -18.38
N GLY A 753 7.77 -12.73 -18.52
CA GLY A 753 7.48 -13.72 -17.47
C GLY A 753 8.67 -14.65 -17.22
N TRP A 754 8.85 -15.09 -15.98
CA TRP A 754 9.88 -16.08 -15.65
C TRP A 754 9.79 -17.33 -16.53
N ASP A 755 8.59 -17.89 -16.68
CA ASP A 755 8.36 -19.11 -17.47
C ASP A 755 8.65 -18.88 -18.97
N GLN A 756 8.48 -17.65 -19.47
CA GLN A 756 8.85 -17.28 -20.85
C GLN A 756 10.37 -17.24 -20.99
N PHE A 757 11.07 -16.60 -20.05
CA PHE A 757 12.55 -16.58 -20.01
C PHE A 757 13.13 -17.99 -19.90
N GLU A 758 12.56 -18.84 -19.05
CA GLU A 758 13.03 -20.22 -18.85
C GLU A 758 12.89 -21.08 -20.11
N LYS A 759 11.86 -20.86 -20.91
CA LYS A 759 11.68 -21.57 -22.18
C LYS A 759 12.46 -20.95 -23.33
N ALA A 760 12.67 -19.63 -23.32
CA ALA A 760 13.35 -18.94 -24.40
C ALA A 760 14.81 -19.41 -24.53
N ARG A 761 15.21 -19.73 -25.76
CA ARG A 761 16.59 -20.08 -26.14
C ARG A 761 17.37 -18.86 -26.65
N ALA A 762 16.67 -17.86 -27.18
CA ALA A 762 17.28 -16.66 -27.76
C ALA A 762 16.31 -15.47 -27.77
N LEU A 763 16.86 -14.26 -27.86
CA LEU A 763 16.12 -13.07 -28.30
C LEU A 763 16.26 -12.93 -29.80
N ARG A 764 15.13 -12.77 -30.49
CA ARG A 764 15.09 -12.53 -31.93
C ARG A 764 14.74 -11.07 -32.19
N ILE A 765 15.62 -10.37 -32.88
CA ILE A 765 15.42 -9.00 -33.31
C ILE A 765 15.02 -9.04 -34.79
N VAL A 766 13.82 -8.54 -35.07
CA VAL A 766 13.23 -8.51 -36.41
C VAL A 766 13.21 -7.06 -36.90
N PRO A 767 14.08 -6.66 -37.84
CA PRO A 767 13.98 -5.37 -38.50
C PRO A 767 12.61 -5.22 -39.19
N ILE A 768 11.92 -4.11 -38.96
CA ILE A 768 10.58 -3.84 -39.51
C ILE A 768 10.66 -2.85 -40.67
N ARG A 769 11.26 -1.67 -40.43
CA ARG A 769 11.43 -0.60 -41.43
C ARG A 769 12.51 0.40 -40.99
N GLY A 770 12.76 1.41 -41.83
CA GLY A 770 13.71 2.50 -41.60
C GLY A 770 14.82 2.53 -42.66
N HIS A 771 15.80 3.40 -42.46
CA HIS A 771 16.95 3.59 -43.37
C HIS A 771 18.31 3.57 -42.67
N GLU A 772 18.36 3.73 -41.34
CA GLU A 772 19.61 3.83 -40.59
C GLU A 772 19.88 2.56 -39.77
N PRO A 773 21.08 1.95 -39.85
CA PRO A 773 21.42 0.81 -39.01
C PRO A 773 21.75 1.24 -37.57
N VAL A 774 21.51 0.33 -36.63
CA VAL A 774 21.95 0.42 -35.24
C VAL A 774 22.75 -0.82 -34.87
N LYS A 775 23.50 -0.77 -33.77
CA LYS A 775 24.25 -1.90 -33.23
C LYS A 775 23.68 -2.32 -31.90
N VAL A 776 23.32 -3.59 -31.77
CA VAL A 776 23.08 -4.20 -30.47
C VAL A 776 24.41 -4.68 -29.92
N THR A 777 24.79 -4.18 -28.75
CA THR A 777 26.11 -4.42 -28.15
C THR A 777 26.06 -5.26 -26.87
N ALA A 778 24.94 -5.26 -26.16
CA ALA A 778 24.79 -6.11 -24.99
C ALA A 778 23.33 -6.47 -24.72
N ILE A 779 23.13 -7.65 -24.15
CA ILE A 779 21.87 -8.07 -23.53
C ILE A 779 22.14 -8.44 -22.07
N ARG A 780 21.26 -8.01 -21.18
CA ARG A 780 21.26 -8.44 -19.78
C ARG A 780 19.83 -8.77 -19.36
N CYS A 781 19.61 -10.00 -18.91
CA CYS A 781 18.36 -10.40 -18.28
C CYS A 781 18.57 -10.44 -16.76
N SER A 782 17.80 -9.69 -15.98
CA SER A 782 17.97 -9.56 -14.54
C SER A 782 16.67 -9.84 -13.78
N ALA A 783 16.78 -10.56 -12.67
CA ALA A 783 15.66 -10.85 -11.76
C ALA A 783 16.16 -10.98 -10.31
N ASN A 784 15.51 -10.30 -9.36
CA ASN A 784 15.92 -10.19 -7.94
C ASN A 784 17.39 -9.88 -7.73
N ARG A 785 17.87 -8.86 -8.45
CA ARG A 785 19.26 -8.38 -8.38
C ARG A 785 20.31 -9.39 -8.87
N TYR A 786 19.89 -10.50 -9.48
CA TYR A 786 20.77 -11.43 -10.18
C TYR A 786 20.68 -11.27 -11.69
N ASP A 787 21.83 -11.28 -12.34
CA ASP A 787 21.89 -11.51 -13.77
C ASP A 787 21.57 -12.99 -14.04
N ARG A 788 20.53 -13.21 -14.84
CA ARG A 788 20.04 -14.52 -15.26
C ARG A 788 20.55 -14.91 -16.65
N ALA A 789 20.90 -13.94 -17.48
CA ALA A 789 21.65 -14.12 -18.73
C ALA A 789 22.39 -12.83 -19.04
N ARG A 790 23.57 -12.93 -19.64
CA ARG A 790 24.35 -11.77 -20.10
C ARG A 790 25.11 -12.13 -21.36
N GLU A 791 24.91 -11.32 -22.39
CA GLU A 791 25.57 -11.45 -23.68
C GLU A 791 26.26 -10.13 -24.03
N GLU A 792 27.52 -10.20 -24.42
CA GLU A 792 28.21 -9.08 -25.08
C GLU A 792 28.31 -9.45 -26.56
N VAL A 793 27.72 -8.63 -27.42
CA VAL A 793 27.58 -8.88 -28.86
C VAL A 793 27.99 -7.65 -29.65
N SER A 794 28.08 -7.77 -30.97
CA SER A 794 28.26 -6.61 -31.85
C SER A 794 27.53 -6.90 -33.14
N LEU A 795 26.22 -6.75 -33.12
CA LEU A 795 25.32 -7.14 -34.20
C LEU A 795 24.67 -5.91 -34.80
N GLU A 796 24.86 -5.73 -36.10
CA GLU A 796 24.20 -4.67 -36.85
C GLU A 796 22.74 -5.06 -37.15
N VAL A 797 21.81 -4.19 -36.79
CA VAL A 797 20.38 -4.34 -37.02
C VAL A 797 19.93 -3.17 -37.89
N GLY A 798 19.43 -3.48 -39.07
CA GLY A 798 19.03 -2.44 -40.01
C GLY A 798 18.24 -3.00 -41.20
N PRO A 799 17.73 -2.11 -42.05
CA PRO A 799 16.82 -2.47 -43.15
C PRO A 799 17.46 -3.33 -44.25
N ALA A 800 18.80 -3.30 -44.36
CA ALA A 800 19.55 -4.19 -45.25
C ALA A 800 19.95 -5.53 -44.59
N GLY A 801 19.75 -5.65 -43.28
CA GLY A 801 20.06 -6.84 -42.48
C GLY A 801 18.85 -7.76 -42.34
N GLY A 802 19.10 -9.06 -42.17
CA GLY A 802 18.05 -10.03 -41.84
C GLY A 802 17.71 -10.03 -40.35
N VAL A 803 16.81 -10.93 -39.98
CA VAL A 803 16.51 -11.26 -38.57
C VAL A 803 17.80 -11.66 -37.85
N VAL A 804 18.01 -11.11 -36.66
CA VAL A 804 19.16 -11.42 -35.80
C VAL A 804 18.67 -12.24 -34.61
N GLU A 805 19.26 -13.41 -34.37
CA GLU A 805 18.96 -14.25 -33.20
C GLU A 805 20.16 -14.23 -32.25
N ILE A 806 19.93 -13.85 -30.99
CA ILE A 806 20.95 -13.75 -29.95
C ILE A 806 20.67 -14.80 -28.88
N PRO A 807 21.47 -15.88 -28.81
CA PRO A 807 21.31 -16.92 -27.81
C PRO A 807 21.31 -16.33 -26.39
N LEU A 808 20.45 -16.87 -25.52
CA LEU A 808 20.42 -16.51 -24.10
C LEU A 808 21.14 -17.60 -23.30
N HIS A 809 22.41 -17.40 -22.98
CA HIS A 809 23.17 -18.28 -22.11
C HIS A 809 22.77 -18.03 -20.66
N LYS A 810 21.91 -18.91 -20.15
CA LYS A 810 21.37 -18.81 -18.79
C LYS A 810 22.47 -19.03 -17.76
N LEU A 811 22.62 -18.08 -16.86
CA LEU A 811 23.57 -18.11 -15.77
C LEU A 811 22.98 -18.90 -14.60
N GLN A 812 23.85 -19.67 -13.93
CA GLN A 812 23.49 -20.28 -12.67
C GLN A 812 23.39 -19.20 -11.60
N ALA A 813 22.22 -19.08 -10.99
CA ALA A 813 21.96 -18.21 -9.86
C ALA A 813 21.12 -19.00 -8.85
N PRO A 814 21.01 -18.57 -7.57
CA PRO A 814 20.09 -19.18 -6.61
C PRO A 814 18.66 -19.23 -7.18
N ASP A 815 17.81 -20.03 -6.54
CA ASP A 815 16.44 -20.36 -6.94
C ASP A 815 15.68 -19.23 -7.68
N PRO A 816 14.72 -19.57 -8.55
CA PRO A 816 13.96 -18.60 -9.31
C PRO A 816 13.08 -17.72 -8.41
N LEU A 817 13.68 -16.69 -7.80
CA LEU A 817 13.01 -15.83 -6.84
C LEU A 817 12.01 -14.85 -7.52
N SER A 818 11.55 -15.02 -8.77
CA SER A 818 10.80 -13.93 -9.45
C SER A 818 9.62 -14.40 -10.28
N LYS A 819 8.55 -13.61 -10.27
CA LYS A 819 7.49 -13.64 -11.28
C LYS A 819 7.94 -13.11 -12.64
N GLU A 820 8.79 -12.07 -12.63
CA GLU A 820 9.21 -11.33 -13.83
C GLU A 820 10.74 -11.27 -13.99
N VAL A 821 11.20 -11.20 -15.24
CA VAL A 821 12.60 -10.94 -15.63
C VAL A 821 12.64 -9.63 -16.39
N THR A 822 13.49 -8.70 -15.95
CA THR A 822 13.77 -7.46 -16.69
C THR A 822 14.88 -7.70 -17.69
N VAL A 823 14.58 -7.49 -18.97
CA VAL A 823 15.53 -7.59 -20.08
C VAL A 823 16.02 -6.19 -20.44
N TYR A 824 17.33 -6.03 -20.57
CA TYR A 824 18.00 -4.83 -21.03
C TYR A 824 18.69 -5.13 -22.36
N ILE A 825 18.49 -4.29 -23.37
CA ILE A 825 19.20 -4.34 -24.65
C ILE A 825 19.94 -3.01 -24.80
N ARG A 826 21.27 -3.07 -24.91
CA ARG A 826 22.10 -1.91 -25.22
C ARG A 826 22.17 -1.74 -26.73
N ILE A 827 21.70 -0.59 -27.20
CA ILE A 827 21.62 -0.22 -28.61
C ILE A 827 22.47 1.03 -28.83
N GLU A 828 23.36 0.99 -29.83
CA GLU A 828 24.26 2.09 -30.18
C GLU A 828 24.07 2.50 -31.64
N GLY A 829 24.11 3.80 -31.91
CA GLY A 829 23.88 4.33 -33.25
C GLY A 829 23.80 5.85 -33.26
N LYS A 830 23.22 6.40 -34.32
CA LYS A 830 22.85 7.82 -34.37
C LYS A 830 21.69 8.07 -33.40
N ALA A 831 21.68 9.20 -32.71
CA ALA A 831 20.52 9.61 -31.92
C ALA A 831 19.30 9.81 -32.85
N ALA A 832 18.15 9.30 -32.42
CA ALA A 832 16.92 9.19 -33.21
C ALA A 832 17.15 8.53 -34.58
N ALA A 833 18.00 7.48 -34.64
CA ALA A 833 18.21 6.73 -35.86
C ALA A 833 16.89 6.22 -36.43
N ASP A 834 16.67 6.39 -37.73
CA ASP A 834 15.51 5.89 -38.46
C ASP A 834 15.55 4.35 -38.56
N ASN A 835 15.23 3.68 -37.45
CA ASN A 835 15.30 2.24 -37.26
C ASN A 835 14.14 1.75 -36.41
N TYR A 836 13.41 0.76 -36.92
CA TYR A 836 12.28 0.14 -36.25
C TYR A 836 12.51 -1.37 -36.20
N ALA A 837 12.43 -1.96 -35.01
CA ALA A 837 12.56 -3.41 -34.87
C ALA A 837 11.61 -3.95 -33.80
N ALA A 838 11.13 -5.17 -34.02
CA ALA A 838 10.45 -5.97 -33.02
C ALA A 838 11.45 -6.85 -32.26
N VAL A 839 11.19 -7.10 -30.99
CA VAL A 839 11.93 -8.03 -30.15
C VAL A 839 11.00 -9.18 -29.79
N GLU A 840 11.38 -10.38 -30.21
CA GLU A 840 10.63 -11.61 -30.03
C GLU A 840 11.42 -12.62 -29.18
N LEU A 841 10.69 -13.51 -28.51
CA LEU A 841 11.30 -14.69 -27.86
C LEU A 841 11.33 -15.85 -28.84
N ALA A 842 12.50 -16.47 -29.01
CA ALA A 842 12.63 -17.76 -29.67
C ALA A 842 12.65 -18.86 -28.61
N TYR A 843 11.80 -19.87 -28.75
CA TYR A 843 11.68 -21.02 -27.83
C TYR A 843 12.44 -22.26 -28.33
#